data_AF-A0A448KDK0-F1
#
_entry.id   AF-A0A448KDK0-F1
#
_cell.length_a   1.000
_cell.length_b   1.000
_cell.length_c   1.000
_cell.angle_alpha   90.00
_cell.angle_beta   90.00
_cell.angle_gamma   90.00
#
_symmetry.space_group_name_H-M   'P 1'
#
loop_
_entity.id
_entity.type
_entity.pdbx_description
1 polymer ?
#
loop_
_entity_poly.entity_id
_entity_poly.type
_entity_poly.pdbx_seq_one_letter_code
_entity_poly.pdbx_strand_id
1 'polypeptide(L)'
;MSLRHDAPPVERITVPSLSSPRSLRGAARTTGVLAVLLAMIGALLVVLPHSAQAATNERIIISDLSLISSDANGNEDPSDTSVKVDDFLKLSFSWDGSAADIASGDSFQITLPDFLRNRETIPAQPLSVQHNGTTVDIGSCALEATTITCTFNDKLTEVRDQGFNGFRGKGSALLVATQATELDTAEINANGQITQVAIPGGKISENVGLNYEPEGLRKWAFPVTASSTAVDWEISFGFPRVQEALAAAGTPIIVDGQTRSTITLTDTLEPGQVYVEDPSAWKLEIGTARDRSAVHGQVTDASGADKDTSQGDFDLSVTVNGNTATITVTGPFAPDTNYIVYYASTPISQSGTVQPGMEYTNRASLVGTDLSSSFTVYYTKSFSIEVTMERGFGGFSVTKLLSGEAADKVKEGTSFDVVIDYQLPGSNKVSDYADEGWKAPGTINDSQTGGRTTMKVTVGEITTFNGTFPAGTIITPSEDPTTASPAPAGVTWGAPRFSIGDLSGPSFTIGDQQSAAVFLRNSAQTQDVPATGRFAATKNVEGAEALEGDEFSFTYECLNGSSGSFTLTEHNERTQFFESPELPAGTQCTITETNAERGGHTVVTTITVSSPDAAPGDTPPVTTGKAATVTIPGSSEPVLLSVVNTYTPRTPDEPEPQPTPDEPEPQPTPDEPEPQPTPDEPEPQPTPDEPEPQPTPDEPEPTETPTQEGSTPAPSAPGSSAPGQPQSPDSPTPSQPSGGLASTGAGLGLLGVGLTVLVAGAIALRLRRRA
;
A
#
# COMPACT_ATOMS: atom_id res chain seq x y z
N MET A 1 28.28 -19.35 60.40
CA MET A 1 29.48 -19.07 59.56
C MET A 1 28.98 -18.59 58.20
N SER A 2 29.50 -17.52 57.55
CA SER A 2 30.87 -17.29 57.01
C SER A 2 31.23 -18.32 55.91
N LEU A 3 31.68 -17.95 54.69
CA LEU A 3 32.30 -16.72 54.14
C LEU A 3 31.58 -16.26 52.82
N ARG A 4 31.46 -14.97 52.45
CA ARG A 4 32.42 -13.98 51.88
C ARG A 4 33.07 -14.35 50.53
N HIS A 5 32.80 -13.58 49.47
CA HIS A 5 33.62 -12.48 48.86
C HIS A 5 32.70 -11.75 47.85
N ASP A 6 32.43 -10.44 47.95
CA ASP A 6 33.25 -9.25 47.65
C ASP A 6 33.32 -8.89 46.14
N ALA A 7 32.79 -7.70 45.78
CA ALA A 7 32.79 -7.11 44.44
C ALA A 7 32.91 -5.56 44.51
N PRO A 8 33.66 -4.88 43.62
CA PRO A 8 33.89 -3.44 43.66
C PRO A 8 32.84 -2.60 42.87
N PRO A 9 32.72 -1.28 43.13
CA PRO A 9 31.60 -0.44 42.65
C PRO A 9 31.85 0.38 41.38
N VAL A 10 30.78 0.97 40.85
CA VAL A 10 30.72 1.84 39.65
C VAL A 10 31.17 3.28 39.96
N GLU A 11 31.89 3.91 39.02
CA GLU A 11 32.33 5.29 39.09
C GLU A 11 31.38 6.25 38.35
N ARG A 12 31.12 7.45 38.90
CA ARG A 12 30.37 8.54 38.25
C ARG A 12 31.29 9.73 38.00
N ILE A 13 31.30 10.25 36.77
CA ILE A 13 31.97 11.51 36.43
C ILE A 13 30.91 12.63 36.35
N THR A 14 31.22 13.78 36.97
CA THR A 14 30.29 14.93 37.11
C THR A 14 30.89 16.18 36.47
N VAL A 15 30.04 17.01 35.86
CA VAL A 15 30.43 18.24 35.14
C VAL A 15 30.91 19.35 36.11
N PRO A 16 32.04 20.03 35.83
CA PRO A 16 32.47 21.22 36.56
C PRO A 16 31.90 22.51 35.95
N SER A 17 31.59 23.51 36.80
CA SER A 17 31.04 24.81 36.41
C SER A 17 32.10 25.92 36.35
N LEU A 18 31.90 26.90 35.46
CA LEU A 18 32.76 28.08 35.32
C LEU A 18 32.32 29.22 36.26
N SER A 19 33.28 29.89 36.91
CA SER A 19 33.04 31.10 37.70
C SER A 19 34.25 32.06 37.70
N SER A 20 33.99 33.34 37.97
CA SER A 20 34.81 34.47 37.51
C SER A 20 36.07 34.79 38.35
N PRO A 21 37.16 35.29 37.73
CA PRO A 21 38.23 35.99 38.43
C PRO A 21 37.83 37.44 38.80
N ARG A 22 38.54 38.03 39.77
CA ARG A 22 38.23 39.34 40.38
C ARG A 22 39.22 40.44 39.97
N SER A 23 38.79 41.69 40.16
CA SER A 23 39.46 42.94 39.76
C SER A 23 40.90 43.17 40.23
N LEU A 24 41.65 43.94 39.43
CA LEU A 24 42.74 44.82 39.87
C LEU A 24 42.47 46.27 39.45
N ARG A 25 42.98 47.25 40.21
CA ARG A 25 42.80 48.70 39.96
C ARG A 25 44.13 49.36 39.62
N GLY A 26 44.13 50.31 38.68
CA GLY A 26 45.23 51.22 38.40
C GLY A 26 44.80 52.28 37.37
N ALA A 27 45.22 53.54 37.52
CA ALA A 27 44.73 54.65 36.71
C ALA A 27 45.85 55.48 36.07
N ALA A 28 45.66 55.86 34.80
CA ALA A 28 46.47 56.84 34.07
C ALA A 28 45.58 57.59 33.05
N ARG A 29 46.08 58.66 32.42
CA ARG A 29 45.28 59.64 31.68
C ARG A 29 45.63 59.72 30.18
N THR A 30 44.59 60.04 29.38
CA THR A 30 44.57 60.91 28.18
C THR A 30 45.33 60.56 26.88
N THR A 31 44.62 60.83 25.77
CA THR A 31 45.07 61.22 24.40
C THR A 31 45.74 60.19 23.47
N GLY A 32 45.15 60.05 22.27
CA GLY A 32 45.71 59.33 21.10
C GLY A 32 45.37 57.83 21.07
N VAL A 33 45.10 57.19 19.92
CA VAL A 33 45.06 57.67 18.52
C VAL A 33 43.91 56.99 17.76
N LEU A 34 43.12 57.77 17.01
CA LEU A 34 41.99 57.30 16.19
C LEU A 34 42.49 56.80 14.80
N ALA A 35 43.27 55.71 14.74
CA ALA A 35 43.88 55.26 13.48
C ALA A 35 44.19 53.75 13.34
N VAL A 36 43.54 52.85 14.08
CA VAL A 36 43.78 51.38 13.95
C VAL A 36 42.50 50.54 13.85
N LEU A 37 41.40 50.94 14.50
CA LEU A 37 40.19 50.11 14.61
C LEU A 37 39.39 49.90 13.30
N LEU A 38 39.82 50.49 12.19
CA LEU A 38 39.23 50.29 10.86
C LEU A 38 39.92 49.18 10.03
N ALA A 39 41.08 48.68 10.47
CA ALA A 39 41.78 47.56 9.81
C ALA A 39 41.37 46.17 10.34
N MET A 40 40.68 46.11 11.48
CA MET A 40 40.29 44.86 12.17
C MET A 40 38.79 44.55 12.10
N ILE A 41 38.10 45.09 11.08
CA ILE A 41 36.70 44.76 10.76
C ILE A 41 36.61 43.99 9.41
N GLY A 42 37.70 43.94 8.64
CA GLY A 42 37.77 43.24 7.34
C GLY A 42 38.05 41.73 7.37
N ALA A 43 38.01 41.09 8.56
CA ALA A 43 38.43 39.70 8.74
C ALA A 43 37.42 38.83 9.52
N LEU A 44 36.16 39.26 9.60
CA LEU A 44 35.04 38.41 10.04
C LEU A 44 33.96 38.35 8.96
N LEU A 45 34.37 37.95 7.76
CA LEU A 45 33.44 37.42 6.76
C LEU A 45 32.74 36.21 7.38
N VAL A 46 31.47 36.37 7.71
CA VAL A 46 30.64 35.27 8.15
C VAL A 46 30.48 34.34 6.96
N VAL A 47 31.14 33.18 6.99
CA VAL A 47 30.81 32.06 6.11
C VAL A 47 29.50 31.46 6.61
N LEU A 48 28.42 32.23 6.41
CA LEU A 48 27.12 31.63 6.18
C LEU A 48 27.30 30.65 5.01
N PRO A 49 26.71 29.46 5.04
CA PRO A 49 26.55 28.67 3.85
C PRO A 49 25.69 29.49 2.88
N HIS A 50 26.36 30.19 1.95
CA HIS A 50 25.70 30.75 0.80
C HIS A 50 25.33 29.55 -0.05
N SER A 51 24.14 29.00 0.17
CA SER A 51 23.45 28.28 -0.90
C SER A 51 23.41 29.24 -2.07
N ALA A 52 24.10 28.88 -3.15
CA ALA A 52 24.06 29.65 -4.38
C ALA A 52 22.62 29.54 -4.88
N GLN A 53 21.81 30.56 -4.58
CA GLN A 53 20.43 30.67 -5.06
C GLN A 53 20.51 30.69 -6.58
N ALA A 54 20.06 29.60 -7.20
CA ALA A 54 20.07 29.44 -8.64
C ALA A 54 19.25 30.57 -9.27
N ALA A 55 19.87 31.37 -10.13
CA ALA A 55 19.26 32.61 -10.58
C ALA A 55 18.06 32.32 -11.47
N THR A 56 16.88 32.81 -11.07
CA THR A 56 15.64 32.64 -11.85
C THR A 56 15.82 33.29 -13.22
N ASN A 57 15.84 32.47 -14.28
CA ASN A 57 15.90 32.97 -15.64
C ASN A 57 14.48 33.27 -16.11
N GLU A 58 14.06 34.53 -15.91
CA GLU A 58 12.73 35.06 -16.25
C GLU A 58 12.31 34.87 -17.72
N ARG A 59 13.23 34.46 -18.61
CA ARG A 59 12.93 34.14 -20.01
C ARG A 59 12.43 32.71 -20.22
N ILE A 60 12.53 31.84 -19.21
CA ILE A 60 11.89 30.53 -19.24
C ILE A 60 10.39 30.75 -19.01
N ILE A 61 9.60 30.42 -20.02
CA ILE A 61 8.15 30.59 -20.00
C ILE A 61 7.53 29.41 -19.25
N ILE A 62 6.59 29.69 -18.34
CA ILE A 62 5.71 28.68 -17.75
C ILE A 62 4.29 28.98 -18.27
N SER A 63 3.59 27.96 -18.77
CA SER A 63 2.27 28.10 -19.40
C SER A 63 1.34 26.94 -19.01
N ASP A 64 0.10 26.99 -19.50
CA ASP A 64 -0.87 25.89 -19.42
C ASP A 64 -1.16 25.40 -17.99
N LEU A 65 -1.07 26.33 -17.03
CA LEU A 65 -1.33 26.11 -15.61
C LEU A 65 -2.79 25.72 -15.38
N SER A 66 -3.02 24.55 -14.78
CA SER A 66 -4.36 24.05 -14.40
C SER A 66 -4.38 23.43 -13.01
N LEU A 67 -5.53 23.51 -12.34
CA LEU A 67 -5.82 22.80 -11.09
C LEU A 67 -7.04 21.90 -11.30
N ILE A 68 -6.94 20.64 -10.91
CA ILE A 68 -8.00 19.62 -11.01
C ILE A 68 -8.09 18.89 -9.67
N SER A 69 -9.31 18.48 -9.24
CA SER A 69 -9.45 17.64 -8.03
C SER A 69 -8.77 16.29 -8.25
N SER A 70 -8.22 15.71 -7.19
CA SER A 70 -7.40 14.51 -7.31
C SER A 70 -7.45 13.67 -6.04
N ASP A 71 -7.20 12.37 -6.15
CA ASP A 71 -6.89 11.55 -4.99
C ASP A 71 -5.49 11.89 -4.43
N ALA A 72 -5.14 11.29 -3.30
CA ALA A 72 -3.85 11.53 -2.68
C ALA A 72 -2.64 11.08 -3.53
N ASN A 73 -2.81 10.25 -4.56
CA ASN A 73 -1.73 9.65 -5.34
C ASN A 73 -1.68 10.14 -6.81
N GLY A 74 -2.55 11.07 -7.20
CA GLY A 74 -2.48 11.84 -8.44
C GLY A 74 -3.39 11.36 -9.56
N ASN A 75 -4.36 10.51 -9.23
CA ASN A 75 -5.50 10.19 -10.10
C ASN A 75 -6.43 11.41 -10.10
N GLU A 76 -6.76 11.95 -11.27
CA GLU A 76 -7.58 13.16 -11.43
C GLU A 76 -9.07 12.80 -11.46
N ASP A 77 -9.88 13.53 -10.68
CA ASP A 77 -11.33 13.58 -10.86
C ASP A 77 -11.75 15.00 -11.30
N PRO A 78 -11.86 15.26 -12.60
CA PRO A 78 -12.35 16.53 -13.12
C PRO A 78 -13.88 16.71 -13.01
N SER A 79 -14.60 15.71 -12.50
CA SER A 79 -16.03 15.83 -12.18
C SER A 79 -16.28 16.30 -10.75
N ASP A 80 -15.37 16.00 -9.82
CA ASP A 80 -15.36 16.62 -8.50
C ASP A 80 -15.05 18.13 -8.58
N THR A 81 -15.93 18.88 -7.94
CA THR A 81 -15.94 20.34 -7.85
C THR A 81 -16.27 20.81 -6.43
N SER A 82 -16.21 19.91 -5.43
CA SER A 82 -16.64 20.14 -4.04
C SER A 82 -15.47 20.34 -3.06
N VAL A 83 -14.36 20.91 -3.55
CA VAL A 83 -13.06 21.02 -2.85
C VAL A 83 -13.19 21.68 -1.47
N LYS A 84 -12.54 21.09 -0.48
CA LYS A 84 -12.44 21.54 0.92
C LYS A 84 -10.99 21.67 1.38
N VAL A 85 -10.80 22.18 2.59
CA VAL A 85 -9.52 22.09 3.32
C VAL A 85 -9.11 20.62 3.53
N ASP A 86 -7.81 20.36 3.42
CA ASP A 86 -7.13 19.06 3.44
C ASP A 86 -7.39 18.14 2.23
N ASP A 87 -8.25 18.52 1.26
CA ASP A 87 -8.38 17.82 -0.02
C ASP A 87 -7.15 18.03 -0.93
N PHE A 88 -6.97 17.11 -1.90
CA PHE A 88 -5.83 17.10 -2.82
C PHE A 88 -6.22 17.70 -4.19
N LEU A 89 -5.29 18.46 -4.76
CA LEU A 89 -5.43 19.09 -6.07
C LEU A 89 -4.19 18.79 -6.90
N LYS A 90 -4.35 18.44 -8.18
CA LYS A 90 -3.20 18.29 -9.08
C LYS A 90 -2.99 19.57 -9.87
N LEU A 91 -1.83 20.20 -9.65
CA LEU A 91 -1.32 21.28 -10.48
C LEU A 91 -0.60 20.67 -11.69
N SER A 92 -0.99 21.05 -12.90
CA SER A 92 -0.24 20.75 -14.13
C SER A 92 0.26 22.04 -14.78
N PHE A 93 1.39 21.97 -15.49
CA PHE A 93 2.00 23.11 -16.21
C PHE A 93 2.86 22.66 -17.39
N SER A 94 3.09 23.56 -18.33
CA SER A 94 4.14 23.49 -19.35
C SER A 94 5.32 24.40 -18.99
N TRP A 95 6.51 24.09 -19.48
CA TRP A 95 7.69 24.95 -19.40
C TRP A 95 8.40 25.04 -20.76
N ASP A 96 8.92 26.21 -21.14
CA ASP A 96 9.72 26.39 -22.36
C ASP A 96 10.88 27.38 -22.11
N GLY A 97 12.10 26.85 -22.12
CA GLY A 97 13.34 27.62 -22.06
C GLY A 97 14.15 27.60 -23.36
N SER A 98 13.58 27.12 -24.48
CA SER A 98 14.29 27.06 -25.77
C SER A 98 14.69 28.42 -26.33
N ALA A 99 13.93 29.48 -26.01
CA ALA A 99 14.28 30.87 -26.29
C ALA A 99 15.03 31.57 -25.13
N ALA A 100 15.24 30.87 -24.02
CA ALA A 100 15.73 31.44 -22.77
C ALA A 100 17.24 31.39 -22.58
N ASP A 101 18.04 30.96 -23.59
CA ASP A 101 19.51 30.81 -23.55
C ASP A 101 20.02 30.39 -22.16
N ILE A 102 19.59 29.20 -21.74
CA ILE A 102 19.76 28.69 -20.38
C ILE A 102 21.23 28.37 -20.11
N ALA A 103 21.72 28.72 -18.92
CA ALA A 103 23.02 28.36 -18.40
C ALA A 103 22.95 27.34 -17.25
N SER A 104 24.10 26.74 -16.90
CA SER A 104 24.23 25.97 -15.65
C SER A 104 24.07 26.91 -14.45
N GLY A 105 23.23 26.53 -13.48
CA GLY A 105 22.87 27.37 -12.34
C GLY A 105 21.71 28.35 -12.58
N ASP A 106 21.14 28.40 -13.79
CA ASP A 106 19.83 29.03 -14.01
C ASP A 106 18.72 28.18 -13.37
N SER A 107 17.61 28.82 -13.01
CA SER A 107 16.40 28.13 -12.55
C SER A 107 15.11 28.67 -13.18
N PHE A 108 14.03 27.90 -13.08
CA PHE A 108 12.67 28.41 -13.08
C PHE A 108 11.96 28.06 -11.77
N GLN A 109 11.00 28.90 -11.37
CA GLN A 109 10.30 28.79 -10.11
C GLN A 109 8.79 29.02 -10.28
N ILE A 110 7.99 28.19 -9.59
CA ILE A 110 6.53 28.32 -9.46
C ILE A 110 6.21 28.44 -7.97
N THR A 111 5.53 29.51 -7.57
CA THR A 111 5.16 29.81 -6.19
C THR A 111 3.63 29.83 -6.05
N LEU A 112 3.15 29.13 -5.04
CA LEU A 112 1.73 28.90 -4.73
C LEU A 112 1.21 29.96 -3.74
N PRO A 113 -0.10 30.30 -3.77
CA PRO A 113 -0.72 31.14 -2.75
C PRO A 113 -0.88 30.40 -1.42
N ASP A 114 -0.91 31.12 -0.29
CA ASP A 114 -0.88 30.57 1.08
C ASP A 114 -2.00 29.55 1.44
N PHE A 115 -3.08 29.48 0.65
CA PHE A 115 -4.17 28.50 0.82
C PHE A 115 -3.93 27.17 0.09
N LEU A 116 -2.82 27.05 -0.66
CA LEU A 116 -2.32 25.83 -1.28
C LEU A 116 -0.90 25.54 -0.77
N ARG A 117 -0.52 24.26 -0.73
CA ARG A 117 0.86 23.81 -0.50
C ARG A 117 1.16 22.59 -1.35
N ASN A 118 2.42 22.31 -1.67
CA ASN A 118 2.82 20.99 -2.15
C ASN A 118 2.48 19.91 -1.10
N ARG A 119 2.03 18.73 -1.55
CA ARG A 119 1.65 17.59 -0.69
C ARG A 119 2.79 17.19 0.25
N GLU A 120 4.00 17.14 -0.30
CA GLU A 120 5.24 16.73 0.35
C GLU A 120 6.40 17.71 0.07
N THR A 121 7.61 17.37 0.52
CA THR A 121 8.83 18.16 0.30
C THR A 121 9.87 17.26 -0.36
N ILE A 122 10.24 17.59 -1.60
CA ILE A 122 11.16 16.78 -2.42
C ILE A 122 12.47 17.57 -2.56
N PRO A 123 13.60 17.10 -2.02
CA PRO A 123 14.85 17.86 -2.06
C PRO A 123 15.50 17.91 -3.45
N ALA A 124 15.31 16.85 -4.26
CA ALA A 124 15.69 16.80 -5.67
C ALA A 124 14.95 15.66 -6.39
N GLN A 125 14.26 15.97 -7.47
CA GLN A 125 13.84 15.06 -8.53
C GLN A 125 14.68 15.38 -9.78
N PRO A 126 15.27 14.40 -10.49
CA PRO A 126 16.02 14.67 -11.73
C PRO A 126 15.16 15.35 -12.81
N LEU A 127 15.76 16.28 -13.55
CA LEU A 127 15.23 16.83 -14.80
C LEU A 127 16.12 16.35 -15.94
N SER A 128 15.59 15.44 -16.76
CA SER A 128 16.39 14.63 -17.68
C SER A 128 15.90 14.73 -19.12
N VAL A 129 16.83 14.68 -20.08
CA VAL A 129 16.53 14.61 -21.53
C VAL A 129 17.04 13.31 -22.13
N GLN A 130 16.50 12.93 -23.29
CA GLN A 130 17.17 11.99 -24.18
C GLN A 130 18.19 12.70 -25.08
N HIS A 131 19.42 12.21 -25.07
CA HIS A 131 20.42 12.60 -26.05
C HIS A 131 21.23 11.39 -26.52
N ASN A 132 21.31 11.18 -27.83
CA ASN A 132 22.00 10.04 -28.47
C ASN A 132 21.65 8.65 -27.89
N GLY A 133 20.40 8.45 -27.45
CA GLY A 133 19.92 7.20 -26.85
C GLY A 133 20.41 6.95 -25.42
N THR A 134 20.90 8.00 -24.74
CA THR A 134 21.34 7.98 -23.35
C THR A 134 20.55 9.05 -22.56
N THR A 135 20.10 8.70 -21.36
CA THR A 135 19.48 9.67 -20.44
C THR A 135 20.54 10.61 -19.88
N VAL A 136 20.28 11.91 -19.93
CA VAL A 136 21.16 12.94 -19.36
C VAL A 136 20.37 13.83 -18.43
N ASP A 137 20.74 13.82 -17.14
CA ASP A 137 20.17 14.70 -16.12
C ASP A 137 20.74 16.11 -16.29
N ILE A 138 19.98 16.98 -16.97
CA ILE A 138 20.36 18.38 -17.26
C ILE A 138 20.02 19.34 -16.12
N GLY A 139 19.35 18.86 -15.07
CA GLY A 139 18.99 19.64 -13.89
C GLY A 139 18.33 18.81 -12.80
N SER A 140 17.77 19.48 -11.81
CA SER A 140 16.89 18.88 -10.80
C SER A 140 15.84 19.88 -10.29
N CYS A 141 14.67 19.36 -9.92
CA CYS A 141 13.57 20.10 -9.33
C CYS A 141 13.44 19.81 -7.83
N ALA A 142 13.30 20.86 -7.02
CA ALA A 142 13.01 20.78 -5.60
C ALA A 142 11.61 21.33 -5.30
N LEU A 143 10.89 20.68 -4.40
CA LEU A 143 9.57 21.10 -3.91
C LEU A 143 9.69 21.45 -2.43
N GLU A 144 9.53 22.73 -2.12
CA GLU A 144 9.29 23.24 -0.76
C GLU A 144 7.78 23.38 -0.50
N ALA A 145 7.38 23.85 0.69
CA ALA A 145 5.96 23.90 1.08
C ALA A 145 5.07 24.68 0.09
N THR A 146 5.51 25.84 -0.41
CA THR A 146 4.75 26.71 -1.34
C THR A 146 5.48 26.98 -2.64
N THR A 147 6.59 26.28 -2.93
CA THR A 147 7.49 26.62 -4.03
C THR A 147 7.99 25.37 -4.75
N ILE A 148 7.96 25.38 -6.08
CA ILE A 148 8.62 24.41 -6.96
C ILE A 148 9.78 25.15 -7.65
N THR A 149 11.02 24.67 -7.55
CA THR A 149 12.18 25.29 -8.20
C THR A 149 12.98 24.25 -8.99
N CYS A 150 13.06 24.41 -10.31
CA CYS A 150 13.85 23.54 -11.20
C CYS A 150 15.13 24.26 -11.62
N THR A 151 16.29 23.69 -11.31
CA THR A 151 17.62 24.26 -11.54
C THR A 151 18.40 23.43 -12.56
N PHE A 152 19.04 24.07 -13.53
CA PHE A 152 19.85 23.40 -14.55
C PHE A 152 21.31 23.26 -14.13
N ASN A 153 22.00 22.26 -14.67
CA ASN A 153 23.38 21.91 -14.34
C ASN A 153 24.29 21.89 -15.59
N ASP A 154 25.58 21.58 -15.42
CA ASP A 154 26.58 21.63 -16.51
C ASP A 154 26.24 20.72 -17.72
N LYS A 155 25.52 19.61 -17.49
CA LYS A 155 25.13 18.67 -18.56
C LYS A 155 24.14 19.26 -19.56
N LEU A 156 23.38 20.29 -19.18
CA LEU A 156 22.59 21.11 -20.11
C LEU A 156 23.46 21.62 -21.27
N THR A 157 24.64 22.16 -20.96
CA THR A 157 25.55 22.72 -21.97
C THR A 157 26.17 21.61 -22.82
N GLU A 158 26.54 20.48 -22.20
CA GLU A 158 27.10 19.32 -22.90
C GLU A 158 26.14 18.74 -23.97
N VAL A 159 24.83 18.64 -23.69
CA VAL A 159 23.86 18.18 -24.71
C VAL A 159 23.48 19.28 -25.71
N ARG A 160 23.50 20.56 -25.30
CA ARG A 160 23.28 21.71 -26.19
C ARG A 160 24.37 21.80 -27.27
N ASP A 161 25.63 21.67 -26.88
CA ASP A 161 26.77 21.71 -27.79
C ASP A 161 26.80 20.49 -28.73
N GLN A 162 26.15 19.38 -28.35
CA GLN A 162 25.88 18.22 -29.21
C GLN A 162 24.60 18.38 -30.06
N GLY A 163 23.97 19.54 -30.06
CA GLY A 163 22.86 19.92 -30.94
C GLY A 163 21.45 19.79 -30.34
N PHE A 164 21.29 19.44 -29.07
CA PHE A 164 19.98 19.39 -28.43
C PHE A 164 19.43 20.80 -28.15
N ASN A 165 18.20 21.06 -28.60
CA ASN A 165 17.51 22.35 -28.42
C ASN A 165 16.09 22.19 -27.81
N GLY A 166 15.73 20.98 -27.39
CA GLY A 166 14.42 20.64 -26.82
C GLY A 166 14.25 20.99 -25.35
N PHE A 167 14.78 22.13 -24.89
CA PHE A 167 14.71 22.57 -23.48
C PHE A 167 13.33 23.16 -23.15
N ARG A 168 12.32 22.29 -23.16
CA ARG A 168 10.90 22.56 -22.97
C ARG A 168 10.21 21.27 -22.49
N GLY A 169 9.05 21.37 -21.84
CA GLY A 169 8.33 20.20 -21.35
C GLY A 169 7.04 20.47 -20.61
N LYS A 170 6.63 19.48 -19.80
CA LYS A 170 5.45 19.52 -18.92
C LYS A 170 5.85 19.07 -17.52
N GLY A 171 5.11 19.47 -16.51
CA GLY A 171 5.26 18.97 -15.14
C GLY A 171 3.93 18.93 -14.41
N SER A 172 3.87 18.15 -13.34
CA SER A 172 2.72 18.14 -12.44
C SER A 172 3.14 17.93 -10.98
N ALA A 173 2.38 18.52 -10.06
CA ALA A 173 2.60 18.42 -8.62
C ALA A 173 1.26 18.22 -7.89
N LEU A 174 1.21 17.30 -6.93
CA LEU A 174 0.07 17.21 -6.02
C LEU A 174 0.20 18.27 -4.93
N LEU A 175 -0.88 19.03 -4.77
CA LEU A 175 -1.08 20.06 -3.77
C LEU A 175 -2.09 19.58 -2.73
N VAL A 176 -2.12 20.26 -1.60
CA VAL A 176 -3.15 20.13 -0.56
C VAL A 176 -3.74 21.50 -0.28
N ALA A 177 -5.05 21.60 -0.23
CA ALA A 177 -5.77 22.80 0.22
C ALA A 177 -5.57 23.01 1.73
N THR A 178 -5.13 24.19 2.16
CA THR A 178 -4.75 24.44 3.57
C THR A 178 -5.67 25.41 4.30
N GLN A 179 -6.46 26.20 3.57
CA GLN A 179 -7.36 27.24 4.08
C GLN A 179 -8.56 27.35 3.15
N ALA A 180 -9.75 27.60 3.70
CA ALA A 180 -10.93 27.89 2.90
C ALA A 180 -10.82 29.26 2.23
N THR A 181 -11.37 29.41 1.03
CA THR A 181 -11.39 30.67 0.28
C THR A 181 -12.57 30.70 -0.69
N GLU A 182 -13.29 31.81 -0.76
CA GLU A 182 -14.36 32.06 -1.74
C GLU A 182 -13.83 32.77 -3.01
N LEU A 183 -12.54 32.57 -3.34
CA LEU A 183 -11.94 32.96 -4.62
C LEU A 183 -12.22 31.89 -5.68
N ASP A 184 -12.55 32.32 -6.89
CA ASP A 184 -12.74 31.45 -8.06
C ASP A 184 -11.42 30.99 -8.71
N THR A 185 -10.34 31.68 -8.37
CA THR A 185 -9.02 31.55 -9.01
C THR A 185 -7.89 31.61 -7.98
N ALA A 186 -6.86 30.82 -8.22
CA ALA A 186 -5.58 30.85 -7.51
C ALA A 186 -4.58 31.70 -8.30
N GLU A 187 -3.97 32.68 -7.63
CA GLU A 187 -2.86 33.46 -8.19
C GLU A 187 -1.55 32.68 -8.03
N ILE A 188 -1.17 31.95 -9.09
CA ILE A 188 0.10 31.20 -9.14
C ILE A 188 1.16 32.09 -9.80
N ASN A 189 2.28 32.32 -9.10
CA ASN A 189 3.38 33.14 -9.57
C ASN A 189 4.48 32.26 -10.17
N ALA A 190 4.67 32.32 -11.48
CA ALA A 190 5.74 31.59 -12.18
C ALA A 190 6.76 32.58 -12.75
N ASN A 191 8.02 32.51 -12.32
CA ASN A 191 9.10 33.42 -12.72
C ASN A 191 8.76 34.92 -12.61
N GLY A 192 7.91 35.32 -11.66
CA GLY A 192 7.43 36.70 -11.49
C GLY A 192 6.15 37.02 -12.26
N GLN A 193 5.72 36.17 -13.20
CA GLN A 193 4.45 36.27 -13.90
C GLN A 193 3.33 35.60 -13.09
N ILE A 194 2.41 36.42 -12.56
CA ILE A 194 1.22 35.93 -11.87
C ILE A 194 0.18 35.50 -12.92
N THR A 195 -0.31 34.27 -12.78
CA THR A 195 -1.38 33.69 -13.61
C THR A 195 -2.55 33.32 -12.71
N GLN A 196 -3.77 33.70 -13.11
CA GLN A 196 -5.00 33.27 -12.43
C GLN A 196 -5.42 31.90 -12.97
N VAL A 197 -5.43 30.90 -12.09
CA VAL A 197 -5.75 29.50 -12.42
C VAL A 197 -7.07 29.13 -11.75
N ALA A 198 -8.05 28.62 -12.51
CA ALA A 198 -9.37 28.30 -11.97
C ALA A 198 -9.28 27.24 -10.84
N ILE A 199 -10.01 27.47 -9.76
CA ILE A 199 -10.18 26.49 -8.68
C ILE A 199 -11.41 25.62 -9.03
N PRO A 200 -11.35 24.27 -8.92
CA PRO A 200 -12.52 23.42 -9.18
C PRO A 200 -13.71 23.82 -8.30
N GLY A 201 -14.89 23.97 -8.90
CA GLY A 201 -16.09 24.51 -8.22
C GLY A 201 -16.08 26.02 -7.94
N GLY A 202 -14.99 26.71 -8.22
CA GLY A 202 -14.84 28.15 -8.01
C GLY A 202 -14.66 28.57 -6.55
N LYS A 203 -14.27 27.65 -5.65
CA LYS A 203 -13.84 27.95 -4.28
C LYS A 203 -13.22 26.75 -3.56
N ILE A 204 -12.65 26.99 -2.36
CA ILE A 204 -12.29 25.95 -1.38
C ILE A 204 -13.15 26.15 -0.13
N SER A 205 -13.91 25.13 0.26
CA SER A 205 -14.81 25.17 1.42
C SER A 205 -14.12 24.77 2.73
N GLU A 206 -14.67 25.17 3.87
CA GLU A 206 -14.22 24.63 5.17
C GLU A 206 -14.54 23.14 5.28
N ASN A 207 -13.59 22.35 5.81
CA ASN A 207 -13.81 20.92 6.04
C ASN A 207 -14.57 20.70 7.35
N VAL A 208 -15.88 20.91 7.28
CA VAL A 208 -16.82 20.73 8.41
C VAL A 208 -17.24 19.27 8.64
N GLY A 209 -16.54 18.31 8.02
CA GLY A 209 -16.88 16.88 8.03
C GLY A 209 -17.87 16.48 6.93
N LEU A 210 -18.49 15.31 7.12
CA LEU A 210 -19.53 14.76 6.24
C LEU A 210 -20.91 14.97 6.87
N ASN A 211 -21.95 15.06 6.04
CA ASN A 211 -23.33 14.94 6.53
C ASN A 211 -23.58 13.51 7.05
N TYR A 212 -24.62 13.33 7.87
CA TYR A 212 -25.05 11.98 8.26
C TYR A 212 -25.65 11.23 7.07
N GLU A 213 -25.01 10.14 6.71
CA GLU A 213 -25.63 9.03 5.97
C GLU A 213 -25.56 7.76 6.83
N PRO A 214 -26.57 6.86 6.79
CA PRO A 214 -26.54 5.62 7.56
C PRO A 214 -25.40 4.68 7.13
N GLU A 215 -24.36 4.58 7.95
CA GLU A 215 -23.21 3.71 7.69
C GLU A 215 -23.59 2.23 7.76
N GLY A 216 -22.85 1.40 7.02
CA GLY A 216 -22.95 -0.06 7.10
C GLY A 216 -21.91 -0.60 8.05
N LEU A 217 -20.95 -1.32 7.48
CA LEU A 217 -19.58 -1.41 7.99
C LEU A 217 -18.69 -0.84 6.88
N ARG A 218 -17.88 0.18 7.19
CA ARG A 218 -16.95 0.82 6.24
C ARG A 218 -15.54 0.82 6.81
N LYS A 219 -14.59 0.35 5.99
CA LYS A 219 -13.15 0.46 6.24
C LYS A 219 -12.58 1.66 5.51
N TRP A 220 -11.65 2.38 6.14
CA TRP A 220 -10.91 3.48 5.52
C TRP A 220 -9.56 3.71 6.20
N ALA A 221 -8.66 4.45 5.56
CA ALA A 221 -7.37 4.87 6.12
C ALA A 221 -7.04 6.31 5.70
N PHE A 222 -6.34 7.04 6.57
CA PHE A 222 -5.82 8.36 6.22
C PHE A 222 -4.70 8.24 5.16
N PRO A 223 -4.64 9.15 4.17
CA PRO A 223 -3.57 9.15 3.17
C PRO A 223 -2.16 9.28 3.78
N VAL A 224 -1.24 8.47 3.30
CA VAL A 224 0.15 8.38 3.79
C VAL A 224 1.17 9.05 2.87
N THR A 225 2.39 9.20 3.39
CA THR A 225 3.57 9.78 2.72
C THR A 225 4.82 8.99 3.06
N ALA A 226 5.94 9.16 2.34
CA ALA A 226 7.21 8.49 2.65
C ALA A 226 7.74 8.70 4.10
N SER A 227 7.30 9.75 4.80
CA SER A 227 7.66 10.05 6.18
C SER A 227 6.63 9.55 7.22
N SER A 228 5.52 8.93 6.79
CA SER A 228 4.51 8.37 7.69
C SER A 228 5.06 7.14 8.42
N THR A 229 5.25 7.24 9.73
CA THR A 229 5.64 6.12 10.62
C THR A 229 4.48 5.23 11.05
N ALA A 230 3.26 5.57 10.64
CA ALA A 230 2.04 4.82 10.91
C ALA A 230 1.08 4.93 9.74
N VAL A 231 0.20 3.94 9.60
CA VAL A 231 -1.04 4.02 8.83
C VAL A 231 -2.18 4.16 9.85
N ASP A 232 -2.77 5.35 9.94
CA ASP A 232 -3.91 5.60 10.83
C ASP A 232 -5.19 5.07 10.15
N TRP A 233 -5.91 4.16 10.82
CA TRP A 233 -7.04 3.39 10.28
C TRP A 233 -8.38 3.77 10.92
N GLU A 234 -9.44 3.62 10.14
CA GLU A 234 -10.83 3.79 10.56
C GLU A 234 -11.63 2.50 10.33
N ILE A 235 -12.54 2.20 11.25
CA ILE A 235 -13.71 1.35 11.03
C ILE A 235 -14.96 2.14 11.45
N SER A 236 -15.79 2.53 10.48
CA SER A 236 -17.06 3.22 10.71
C SER A 236 -18.24 2.27 10.58
N PHE A 237 -19.25 2.38 11.44
CA PHE A 237 -20.44 1.54 11.41
C PHE A 237 -21.71 2.25 11.91
N GLY A 238 -22.87 1.92 11.34
CA GLY A 238 -24.13 2.63 11.57
C GLY A 238 -25.29 1.71 11.91
N PHE A 239 -26.05 2.06 12.96
CA PHE A 239 -27.02 1.11 13.52
C PHE A 239 -28.34 0.88 12.76
N PRO A 240 -28.75 1.66 11.73
CA PRO A 240 -29.81 1.19 10.83
C PRO A 240 -29.43 -0.10 10.09
N ARG A 241 -28.17 -0.24 9.65
CA ARG A 241 -27.71 -1.40 8.86
C ARG A 241 -27.09 -2.51 9.71
N VAL A 242 -26.31 -2.16 10.73
CA VAL A 242 -25.72 -3.15 11.66
C VAL A 242 -26.81 -3.92 12.43
N GLN A 243 -27.86 -3.23 12.88
CA GLN A 243 -28.97 -3.88 13.59
C GLN A 243 -29.75 -4.83 12.66
N GLU A 244 -29.96 -4.46 11.39
CA GLU A 244 -30.61 -5.31 10.39
C GLU A 244 -29.81 -6.60 10.13
N ALA A 245 -28.50 -6.48 9.89
CA ALA A 245 -27.63 -7.64 9.64
C ALA A 245 -27.55 -8.60 10.84
N LEU A 246 -27.42 -8.08 12.06
CA LEU A 246 -27.42 -8.89 13.28
C LEU A 246 -28.79 -9.54 13.56
N ALA A 247 -29.90 -8.85 13.25
CA ALA A 247 -31.23 -9.45 13.34
C ALA A 247 -31.43 -10.58 12.31
N ALA A 248 -30.95 -10.41 11.08
CA ALA A 248 -30.97 -11.44 10.03
C ALA A 248 -30.10 -12.67 10.40
N ALA A 249 -28.96 -12.45 11.07
CA ALA A 249 -28.10 -13.50 11.62
C ALA A 249 -28.65 -14.21 12.87
N GLY A 250 -29.81 -13.78 13.40
CA GLY A 250 -30.41 -14.35 14.61
C GLY A 250 -29.78 -13.88 15.93
N THR A 251 -28.96 -12.83 15.91
CA THR A 251 -28.30 -12.21 17.06
C THR A 251 -28.74 -10.74 17.27
N PRO A 252 -30.05 -10.43 17.29
CA PRO A 252 -30.55 -9.05 17.33
C PRO A 252 -30.13 -8.30 18.60
N ILE A 253 -29.77 -7.02 18.41
CA ILE A 253 -29.34 -6.09 19.46
C ILE A 253 -30.37 -4.97 19.69
N ILE A 254 -30.34 -4.36 20.87
CA ILE A 254 -31.19 -3.21 21.22
C ILE A 254 -30.39 -1.92 20.99
N VAL A 255 -31.01 -0.98 20.27
CA VAL A 255 -30.43 0.30 19.84
C VAL A 255 -31.43 1.42 20.19
N ASP A 256 -31.51 1.75 21.47
CA ASP A 256 -32.48 2.68 22.07
C ASP A 256 -31.81 3.87 22.78
N GLY A 257 -30.48 3.97 22.73
CA GLY A 257 -29.68 4.96 23.46
C GLY A 257 -29.63 4.76 24.98
N GLN A 258 -30.03 3.59 25.51
CA GLN A 258 -30.13 3.33 26.96
C GLN A 258 -29.65 1.92 27.36
N THR A 259 -30.03 0.91 26.59
CA THR A 259 -29.70 -0.50 26.83
C THR A 259 -28.29 -0.78 26.31
N ARG A 260 -27.38 -1.20 27.19
CA ARG A 260 -26.03 -1.62 26.78
C ARG A 260 -26.11 -2.90 25.94
N SER A 261 -25.82 -2.79 24.65
CA SER A 261 -25.69 -3.90 23.70
C SER A 261 -24.22 -4.06 23.32
N THR A 262 -23.83 -5.27 22.87
CA THR A 262 -22.46 -5.60 22.44
C THR A 262 -22.44 -5.99 20.97
N ILE A 263 -21.43 -5.53 20.23
CA ILE A 263 -21.04 -6.08 18.93
C ILE A 263 -19.56 -6.51 18.97
N THR A 264 -19.19 -7.43 18.07
CA THR A 264 -17.78 -7.83 17.87
C THR A 264 -17.43 -7.72 16.40
N LEU A 265 -16.27 -7.11 16.12
CA LEU A 265 -15.67 -6.98 14.81
C LEU A 265 -14.37 -7.80 14.79
N THR A 266 -14.04 -8.37 13.63
CA THR A 266 -12.70 -8.89 13.34
C THR A 266 -12.05 -7.95 12.34
N ASP A 267 -10.87 -7.44 12.67
CA ASP A 267 -10.01 -6.67 11.76
C ASP A 267 -8.79 -7.51 11.36
N THR A 268 -8.34 -7.43 10.12
CA THR A 268 -7.21 -8.21 9.61
C THR A 268 -6.35 -7.39 8.65
N LEU A 269 -5.09 -7.18 9.03
CA LEU A 269 -4.05 -6.56 8.21
C LEU A 269 -3.53 -7.55 7.15
N GLU A 270 -3.39 -7.09 5.90
CA GLU A 270 -2.45 -7.72 4.96
C GLU A 270 -1.01 -7.32 5.33
N PRO A 271 0.02 -8.16 5.04
CA PRO A 271 1.40 -7.93 5.48
C PRO A 271 2.08 -6.63 5.01
N GLY A 272 3.26 -6.36 5.58
CA GLY A 272 3.98 -5.09 5.46
C GLY A 272 3.70 -4.10 6.61
N GLN A 273 2.75 -4.42 7.50
CA GLN A 273 2.33 -3.61 8.65
C GLN A 273 1.92 -4.50 9.85
N VAL A 274 2.07 -3.97 11.07
CA VAL A 274 1.60 -4.59 12.33
C VAL A 274 0.78 -3.59 13.16
N TYR A 275 -0.13 -4.07 14.00
CA TYR A 275 -0.93 -3.19 14.87
C TYR A 275 -0.09 -2.40 15.88
N VAL A 276 -0.54 -1.19 16.23
CA VAL A 276 -0.10 -0.52 17.46
C VAL A 276 -0.78 -1.20 18.65
N GLU A 277 0.00 -1.88 19.48
CA GLU A 277 -0.51 -2.66 20.63
C GLU A 277 -0.92 -1.81 21.85
N ASP A 278 -0.62 -0.51 21.87
CA ASP A 278 -1.02 0.41 22.94
C ASP A 278 -2.56 0.54 22.99
N PRO A 279 -3.26 0.06 24.04
CA PRO A 279 -4.71 0.09 24.08
C PRO A 279 -5.31 1.51 24.10
N SER A 280 -4.54 2.54 24.48
CA SER A 280 -4.97 3.95 24.41
C SER A 280 -4.91 4.56 23.00
N ALA A 281 -4.24 3.88 22.05
CA ALA A 281 -4.28 4.21 20.64
C ALA A 281 -5.60 3.79 19.96
N TRP A 282 -6.28 2.78 20.50
CA TRP A 282 -7.57 2.27 20.01
C TRP A 282 -8.74 2.99 20.69
N LYS A 283 -9.52 3.73 19.92
CA LYS A 283 -10.51 4.70 20.44
C LYS A 283 -11.88 4.46 19.84
N LEU A 284 -12.92 4.63 20.66
CA LEU A 284 -14.30 4.69 20.19
C LEU A 284 -14.77 6.15 20.21
N GLU A 285 -15.23 6.63 19.06
CA GLU A 285 -15.90 7.92 18.91
C GLU A 285 -17.35 7.73 18.45
N ILE A 286 -18.24 8.64 18.86
CA ILE A 286 -19.58 8.72 18.29
C ILE A 286 -19.52 9.71 17.12
N GLY A 287 -19.82 9.23 15.92
CA GLY A 287 -19.74 9.95 14.67
C GLY A 287 -20.93 10.88 14.44
N THR A 288 -21.35 11.00 13.18
CA THR A 288 -22.55 11.77 12.80
C THR A 288 -23.84 11.03 13.17
N ALA A 289 -24.92 11.78 13.34
CA ALA A 289 -26.27 11.26 13.57
C ALA A 289 -27.30 12.06 12.76
N ARG A 290 -28.50 11.53 12.59
CA ARG A 290 -29.56 12.14 11.76
C ARG A 290 -29.96 13.57 12.15
N ASP A 291 -29.77 13.97 13.40
CA ASP A 291 -29.99 15.32 13.91
C ASP A 291 -28.67 16.11 14.17
N ARG A 292 -27.51 15.47 13.96
CA ARG A 292 -26.16 16.02 14.21
C ARG A 292 -25.19 15.66 13.08
N SER A 293 -25.00 16.58 12.14
CA SER A 293 -24.00 16.49 11.07
C SER A 293 -22.54 16.63 11.54
N ALA A 294 -22.29 16.82 12.83
CA ALA A 294 -20.95 16.83 13.43
C ALA A 294 -20.66 15.51 14.16
N VAL A 295 -19.40 15.09 14.13
CA VAL A 295 -18.85 14.07 15.04
C VAL A 295 -18.93 14.59 16.48
N HIS A 296 -19.36 13.75 17.41
CA HIS A 296 -19.39 14.09 18.85
C HIS A 296 -17.99 14.02 19.47
N GLY A 297 -17.22 13.02 19.07
CA GLY A 297 -15.85 12.76 19.52
C GLY A 297 -15.73 11.51 20.39
N GLN A 298 -14.54 11.33 20.97
CA GLN A 298 -14.16 10.16 21.75
C GLN A 298 -14.97 9.99 23.05
N VAL A 299 -15.56 8.81 23.24
CA VAL A 299 -16.23 8.40 24.48
C VAL A 299 -15.40 7.46 25.34
N THR A 300 -14.56 6.59 24.75
CA THR A 300 -13.69 5.64 25.49
C THR A 300 -12.44 5.23 24.69
N ASP A 301 -11.53 4.45 25.28
CA ASP A 301 -10.45 3.72 24.60
C ASP A 301 -10.25 2.31 25.17
N ALA A 302 -9.49 1.47 24.46
CA ALA A 302 -9.29 0.07 24.83
C ALA A 302 -8.41 -0.13 26.09
N SER A 303 -7.93 0.94 26.74
CA SER A 303 -7.34 0.84 28.08
C SER A 303 -8.39 0.74 29.21
N GLY A 304 -9.69 0.81 28.87
CA GLY A 304 -10.80 0.82 29.83
C GLY A 304 -10.97 2.17 30.51
N ALA A 305 -10.70 3.26 29.78
CA ALA A 305 -10.69 4.61 30.32
C ALA A 305 -11.73 5.50 29.61
N ASP A 306 -12.85 5.75 30.29
CA ASP A 306 -13.88 6.69 29.84
C ASP A 306 -13.30 8.09 29.56
N LYS A 307 -13.80 8.71 28.50
CA LYS A 307 -13.45 10.08 28.07
C LYS A 307 -14.66 11.01 28.16
N ASP A 308 -15.84 10.52 27.77
CA ASP A 308 -17.11 11.21 27.95
C ASP A 308 -18.24 10.22 28.28
N THR A 309 -18.70 10.25 29.52
CA THR A 309 -19.84 9.45 30.00
C THR A 309 -21.20 10.15 29.81
N SER A 310 -21.23 11.34 29.19
CA SER A 310 -22.48 12.09 28.97
C SER A 310 -23.44 11.39 28.01
N GLN A 311 -22.90 10.57 27.10
CA GLN A 311 -23.66 9.76 26.15
C GLN A 311 -23.99 8.35 26.70
N GLY A 312 -23.59 8.06 27.95
CA GLY A 312 -23.75 6.77 28.60
C GLY A 312 -22.43 6.02 28.78
N ASP A 313 -22.55 4.70 28.99
CA ASP A 313 -21.49 3.80 29.46
C ASP A 313 -20.95 2.95 28.29
N PHE A 314 -19.77 3.29 27.77
CA PHE A 314 -19.16 2.69 26.57
C PHE A 314 -17.83 2.00 26.91
N ASP A 315 -17.78 0.68 26.69
CA ASP A 315 -16.56 -0.13 26.74
C ASP A 315 -16.05 -0.41 25.33
N LEU A 316 -14.72 -0.32 25.15
CA LEU A 316 -13.98 -0.84 24.02
C LEU A 316 -12.97 -1.87 24.54
N SER A 317 -12.88 -3.03 23.89
CA SER A 317 -11.90 -4.07 24.20
C SER A 317 -11.29 -4.59 22.90
N VAL A 318 -9.97 -4.77 22.88
CA VAL A 318 -9.22 -5.21 21.69
C VAL A 318 -8.24 -6.30 22.09
N THR A 319 -8.24 -7.41 21.34
CA THR A 319 -7.27 -8.49 21.47
C THR A 319 -6.59 -8.72 20.13
N VAL A 320 -5.30 -8.41 20.04
CA VAL A 320 -4.47 -8.65 18.85
C VAL A 320 -3.88 -10.05 18.89
N ASN A 321 -4.00 -10.78 17.78
CA ASN A 321 -3.38 -12.09 17.55
C ASN A 321 -2.69 -12.06 16.18
N GLY A 322 -1.40 -11.68 16.16
CA GLY A 322 -0.65 -11.53 14.91
C GLY A 322 -1.22 -10.41 14.03
N ASN A 323 -1.62 -10.74 12.80
CA ASN A 323 -2.20 -9.79 11.86
C ASN A 323 -3.71 -9.54 12.05
N THR A 324 -4.35 -10.19 13.02
CA THR A 324 -5.81 -10.12 13.24
C THR A 324 -6.14 -9.57 14.63
N ALA A 325 -7.04 -8.59 14.71
CA ALA A 325 -7.55 -8.03 15.95
C ALA A 325 -9.04 -8.35 16.13
N THR A 326 -9.41 -8.88 17.30
CA THR A 326 -10.82 -8.98 17.73
C THR A 326 -11.17 -7.73 18.53
N ILE A 327 -12.16 -6.97 18.05
CA ILE A 327 -12.59 -5.68 18.61
C ILE A 327 -14.02 -5.86 19.13
N THR A 328 -14.23 -5.74 20.44
CA THR A 328 -15.55 -5.79 21.08
C THR A 328 -15.95 -4.40 21.53
N VAL A 329 -17.12 -3.94 21.10
CA VAL A 329 -17.69 -2.63 21.44
C VAL A 329 -18.99 -2.85 22.20
N THR A 330 -19.12 -2.29 23.41
CA THR A 330 -20.33 -2.43 24.24
C THR A 330 -20.82 -1.08 24.74
N GLY A 331 -22.06 -0.71 24.43
CA GLY A 331 -22.63 0.53 24.94
C GLY A 331 -24.11 0.74 24.61
N PRO A 332 -24.70 1.84 25.12
CA PRO A 332 -26.06 2.24 24.83
C PRO A 332 -26.15 2.86 23.42
N PHE A 333 -26.10 2.01 22.39
CA PHE A 333 -26.11 2.49 21.01
C PHE A 333 -27.41 3.24 20.68
N ALA A 334 -27.26 4.44 20.13
CA ALA A 334 -28.36 5.31 19.74
C ALA A 334 -28.86 4.98 18.33
N PRO A 335 -30.18 5.08 18.05
CA PRO A 335 -30.72 4.92 16.70
C PRO A 335 -30.22 6.03 15.77
N ASP A 336 -30.25 5.78 14.46
CA ASP A 336 -29.86 6.75 13.42
C ASP A 336 -28.50 7.46 13.68
N THR A 337 -27.54 6.73 14.25
CA THR A 337 -26.23 7.23 14.69
C THR A 337 -25.10 6.32 14.17
N ASN A 338 -24.03 6.95 13.70
CA ASN A 338 -22.80 6.29 13.29
C ASN A 338 -21.76 6.30 14.43
N TYR A 339 -20.94 5.26 14.49
CA TYR A 339 -19.87 5.05 15.47
C TYR A 339 -18.58 4.72 14.74
N ILE A 340 -17.45 5.12 15.33
CA ILE A 340 -16.14 5.05 14.66
C ILE A 340 -15.10 4.47 15.63
N VAL A 341 -14.38 3.45 15.17
CA VAL A 341 -13.17 2.96 15.86
C VAL A 341 -11.94 3.46 15.11
N TYR A 342 -11.13 4.28 15.80
CA TYR A 342 -9.84 4.78 15.32
C TYR A 342 -8.69 4.06 16.00
N TYR A 343 -7.66 3.72 15.23
CA TYR A 343 -6.43 3.03 15.67
C TYR A 343 -5.34 3.21 14.60
N ALA A 344 -4.18 2.57 14.78
CA ALA A 344 -3.10 2.63 13.81
C ALA A 344 -2.36 1.29 13.66
N SER A 345 -1.69 1.12 12.52
CA SER A 345 -0.64 0.12 12.30
C SER A 345 0.70 0.82 12.03
N THR A 346 1.82 0.15 12.28
CA THR A 346 3.17 0.62 11.91
C THR A 346 3.74 -0.21 10.76
N PRO A 347 4.31 0.40 9.71
CA PRO A 347 5.02 -0.32 8.65
C PRO A 347 6.20 -1.15 9.17
N ILE A 348 6.43 -2.33 8.60
CA ILE A 348 7.54 -3.25 8.91
C ILE A 348 8.76 -2.97 8.00
N SER A 349 8.80 -1.82 7.35
CA SER A 349 9.90 -1.45 6.44
C SER A 349 11.22 -1.25 7.18
N GLN A 350 12.34 -1.32 6.45
CA GLN A 350 13.68 -1.09 7.01
C GLN A 350 13.88 0.35 7.56
N SER A 351 13.05 1.31 7.14
CA SER A 351 13.05 2.70 7.63
C SER A 351 12.14 2.92 8.85
N GLY A 352 11.18 2.03 9.12
CA GLY A 352 10.07 2.27 10.03
C GLY A 352 9.04 3.29 9.50
N THR A 353 9.07 3.59 8.20
CA THR A 353 8.10 4.47 7.52
C THR A 353 7.39 3.76 6.36
N VAL A 354 6.32 4.35 5.85
CA VAL A 354 5.62 3.86 4.66
C VAL A 354 6.58 3.75 3.47
N GLN A 355 6.72 2.53 2.95
CA GLN A 355 7.55 2.25 1.77
C GLN A 355 6.82 2.74 0.52
N PRO A 356 7.46 3.55 -0.35
CA PRO A 356 6.88 3.95 -1.62
C PRO A 356 6.49 2.73 -2.45
N GLY A 357 5.31 2.76 -3.06
CA GLY A 357 4.78 1.67 -3.90
C GLY A 357 4.27 0.44 -3.15
N MET A 358 4.29 0.42 -1.83
CA MET A 358 3.67 -0.65 -1.03
C MET A 358 2.16 -0.39 -0.87
N GLU A 359 1.33 -1.39 -1.17
CA GLU A 359 -0.11 -1.39 -0.93
C GLU A 359 -0.40 -1.97 0.46
N TYR A 360 -0.83 -1.11 1.40
CA TYR A 360 -1.23 -1.49 2.75
C TYR A 360 -2.74 -1.71 2.79
N THR A 361 -3.19 -2.97 2.80
CA THR A 361 -4.62 -3.33 2.88
C THR A 361 -5.02 -3.73 4.30
N ASN A 362 -6.24 -3.38 4.70
CA ASN A 362 -6.87 -3.89 5.91
C ASN A 362 -8.35 -4.22 5.64
N ARG A 363 -8.89 -5.24 6.31
CA ARG A 363 -10.28 -5.71 6.21
C ARG A 363 -10.91 -5.81 7.59
N ALA A 364 -12.08 -5.19 7.78
CA ALA A 364 -12.94 -5.41 8.93
C ALA A 364 -14.19 -6.21 8.54
N SER A 365 -14.66 -7.08 9.45
CA SER A 365 -15.87 -7.89 9.32
C SER A 365 -16.68 -7.89 10.61
N LEU A 366 -18.01 -7.86 10.53
CA LEU A 366 -18.92 -7.94 11.68
C LEU A 366 -19.24 -9.40 12.01
N VAL A 367 -18.80 -9.87 13.19
CA VAL A 367 -18.86 -11.27 13.58
C VAL A 367 -20.30 -11.79 13.60
N GLY A 368 -20.52 -12.93 12.94
CA GLY A 368 -21.83 -13.56 12.78
C GLY A 368 -22.62 -13.07 11.56
N THR A 369 -22.09 -12.16 10.75
CA THR A 369 -22.75 -11.63 9.54
C THR A 369 -21.81 -11.63 8.34
N ASP A 370 -22.36 -11.51 7.13
CA ASP A 370 -21.58 -11.34 5.89
C ASP A 370 -21.09 -9.89 5.68
N LEU A 371 -21.38 -8.95 6.60
CA LEU A 371 -20.90 -7.57 6.49
C LEU A 371 -19.38 -7.52 6.68
N SER A 372 -18.67 -7.23 5.60
CA SER A 372 -17.24 -6.92 5.60
C SER A 372 -16.92 -5.72 4.72
N SER A 373 -15.81 -5.06 5.01
CA SER A 373 -15.30 -3.94 4.24
C SER A 373 -13.77 -3.94 4.29
N SER A 374 -13.13 -3.63 3.17
CA SER A 374 -11.67 -3.56 3.06
C SER A 374 -11.23 -2.30 2.33
N PHE A 375 -10.11 -1.74 2.75
CA PHE A 375 -9.52 -0.55 2.17
C PHE A 375 -8.02 -0.72 2.03
N THR A 376 -7.46 -0.24 0.91
CA THR A 376 -6.03 -0.29 0.60
C THR A 376 -5.53 1.13 0.45
N VAL A 377 -4.44 1.45 1.15
CA VAL A 377 -3.76 2.75 1.06
C VAL A 377 -2.31 2.54 0.65
N TYR A 378 -1.79 3.40 -0.21
CA TYR A 378 -0.43 3.37 -0.70
C TYR A 378 0.09 4.80 -0.89
N TYR A 379 1.40 4.94 -1.05
CA TYR A 379 2.05 6.21 -1.38
C TYR A 379 2.92 6.06 -2.63
N THR A 380 2.76 7.00 -3.55
CA THR A 380 3.62 7.22 -4.72
C THR A 380 4.14 8.67 -4.71
N LYS A 381 5.35 8.90 -5.24
CA LYS A 381 5.96 10.24 -5.36
C LYS A 381 5.02 11.22 -6.08
N SER A 382 4.82 12.41 -5.52
CA SER A 382 3.73 13.31 -5.94
C SER A 382 4.12 14.39 -6.96
N PHE A 383 5.21 14.18 -7.71
CA PHE A 383 5.73 15.15 -8.68
C PHE A 383 6.29 14.46 -9.92
N SER A 384 5.99 15.00 -11.09
CA SER A 384 6.58 14.62 -12.37
C SER A 384 7.10 15.84 -13.12
N ILE A 385 8.20 15.66 -13.85
CA ILE A 385 8.73 16.64 -14.79
C ILE A 385 9.23 15.90 -16.03
N GLU A 386 8.70 16.28 -17.18
CA GLU A 386 8.92 15.65 -18.49
C GLU A 386 9.38 16.70 -19.50
N VAL A 387 9.88 16.24 -20.65
CA VAL A 387 10.37 17.05 -21.78
C VAL A 387 9.37 16.93 -22.96
N THR A 388 9.20 17.99 -23.76
CA THR A 388 8.02 18.14 -24.64
C THR A 388 7.87 17.01 -25.66
N MET A 389 6.66 16.47 -25.71
CA MET A 389 6.17 15.61 -26.79
C MET A 389 5.72 16.49 -27.96
N GLU A 390 6.23 16.24 -29.17
CA GLU A 390 5.87 17.01 -30.36
C GLU A 390 4.40 16.76 -30.77
N ARG A 391 3.81 17.65 -31.58
CA ARG A 391 2.47 17.40 -32.15
C ARG A 391 2.52 16.18 -33.06
N GLY A 392 1.54 15.29 -32.91
CA GLY A 392 1.52 13.98 -33.55
C GLY A 392 2.14 12.89 -32.68
N PHE A 393 2.62 13.19 -31.47
CA PHE A 393 3.31 12.26 -30.58
C PHE A 393 2.83 12.36 -29.13
N GLY A 394 2.94 11.26 -28.40
CA GLY A 394 2.71 11.19 -26.96
C GLY A 394 3.66 10.21 -26.27
N GLY A 395 3.39 9.91 -25.01
CA GLY A 395 4.20 9.03 -24.18
C GLY A 395 3.41 8.41 -23.02
N PHE A 396 4.12 7.87 -22.04
CA PHE A 396 3.52 7.31 -20.83
C PHE A 396 4.53 7.27 -19.68
N SER A 397 4.04 7.02 -18.47
CA SER A 397 4.85 6.68 -17.30
C SER A 397 4.34 5.39 -16.66
N VAL A 398 5.23 4.65 -16.00
CA VAL A 398 4.90 3.42 -15.26
C VAL A 398 5.21 3.62 -13.79
N THR A 399 4.23 3.36 -12.93
CA THR A 399 4.36 3.40 -11.47
C THR A 399 4.22 1.99 -10.91
N LYS A 400 5.31 1.46 -10.34
CA LYS A 400 5.36 0.07 -9.85
C LYS A 400 4.80 -0.02 -8.41
N LEU A 401 3.77 -0.84 -8.25
CA LEU A 401 3.14 -1.17 -6.96
C LEU A 401 3.37 -2.64 -6.57
N LEU A 402 3.27 -2.92 -5.26
CA LEU A 402 3.43 -4.23 -4.63
C LEU A 402 2.31 -4.51 -3.62
N SER A 403 1.78 -5.73 -3.61
CA SER A 403 0.84 -6.27 -2.62
C SER A 403 1.11 -7.76 -2.36
N GLY A 404 0.40 -8.40 -1.43
CA GLY A 404 0.54 -9.83 -1.12
C GLY A 404 1.45 -10.16 0.08
N GLU A 405 1.41 -11.41 0.53
CA GLU A 405 1.88 -11.81 1.87
C GLU A 405 3.39 -11.71 2.10
N ALA A 406 4.18 -11.60 1.03
CA ALA A 406 5.64 -11.46 1.08
C ALA A 406 6.16 -10.17 0.43
N ALA A 407 5.30 -9.17 0.24
CA ALA A 407 5.69 -7.87 -0.32
C ALA A 407 6.70 -7.14 0.58
N ASP A 408 6.64 -7.32 1.90
CA ASP A 408 7.58 -6.82 2.90
C ASP A 408 9.04 -7.28 2.66
N LYS A 409 9.24 -8.45 2.04
CA LYS A 409 10.56 -8.98 1.65
C LYS A 409 11.18 -8.22 0.48
N VAL A 410 10.40 -7.44 -0.26
CA VAL A 410 10.82 -6.67 -1.44
C VAL A 410 11.31 -5.31 -0.99
N LYS A 411 12.62 -5.08 -1.12
CA LYS A 411 13.29 -3.91 -0.55
C LYS A 411 12.91 -2.62 -1.28
N GLU A 412 12.94 -1.51 -0.55
CA GLU A 412 12.94 -0.17 -1.13
C GLU A 412 14.08 -0.05 -2.17
N GLY A 413 13.78 0.56 -3.32
CA GLY A 413 14.71 0.65 -4.45
C GLY A 413 14.84 -0.61 -5.30
N THR A 414 14.11 -1.71 -5.02
CA THR A 414 14.03 -2.83 -5.97
C THR A 414 13.41 -2.35 -7.29
N SER A 415 14.02 -2.79 -8.40
CA SER A 415 13.65 -2.43 -9.76
C SER A 415 13.32 -3.66 -10.60
N PHE A 416 12.44 -3.49 -11.59
CA PHE A 416 11.98 -4.54 -12.51
C PHE A 416 12.23 -4.10 -13.96
N ASP A 417 12.36 -5.06 -14.88
CA ASP A 417 12.49 -4.78 -16.31
C ASP A 417 11.17 -5.04 -17.05
N VAL A 418 10.51 -3.94 -17.43
CA VAL A 418 9.23 -3.93 -18.13
C VAL A 418 9.49 -3.89 -19.63
N VAL A 419 9.05 -4.93 -20.34
CA VAL A 419 9.13 -5.03 -21.80
C VAL A 419 7.96 -4.27 -22.42
N ILE A 420 8.28 -3.40 -23.37
CA ILE A 420 7.35 -2.53 -24.08
C ILE A 420 7.34 -2.97 -25.55
N ASP A 421 6.35 -3.78 -25.93
CA ASP A 421 6.01 -3.98 -27.34
C ASP A 421 5.13 -2.83 -27.82
N TYR A 422 5.34 -2.38 -29.06
CA TYR A 422 4.55 -1.30 -29.66
C TYR A 422 4.25 -1.54 -31.13
N GLN A 423 3.08 -1.08 -31.57
CA GLN A 423 2.59 -1.16 -32.95
C GLN A 423 2.08 0.21 -33.39
N LEU A 424 2.69 0.77 -34.44
CA LEU A 424 2.36 2.08 -35.02
C LEU A 424 0.91 2.13 -35.53
N PRO A 425 0.30 3.33 -35.63
CA PRO A 425 -1.08 3.47 -36.09
C PRO A 425 -1.27 2.95 -37.52
N GLY A 426 -2.36 2.20 -37.73
CA GLY A 426 -2.75 1.70 -39.05
C GLY A 426 -1.72 0.74 -39.66
N SER A 427 -1.23 1.09 -40.84
CA SER A 427 -0.19 0.33 -41.58
C SER A 427 1.13 1.11 -41.69
N ASN A 428 1.32 2.14 -40.88
CA ASN A 428 2.48 3.02 -40.97
C ASN A 428 3.76 2.29 -40.56
N LYS A 429 4.88 2.72 -41.13
CA LYS A 429 6.22 2.18 -40.88
C LYS A 429 7.10 3.19 -40.16
N VAL A 430 8.17 2.69 -39.53
CA VAL A 430 9.21 3.53 -38.91
C VAL A 430 9.82 4.54 -39.90
N SER A 431 9.89 4.19 -41.19
CA SER A 431 10.32 5.11 -42.26
C SER A 431 9.49 6.38 -42.36
N ASP A 432 8.20 6.29 -42.05
CA ASP A 432 7.22 7.31 -42.40
C ASP A 432 7.25 8.50 -41.42
N TYR A 433 7.90 8.29 -40.27
CA TYR A 433 8.18 9.28 -39.22
C TYR A 433 9.66 9.71 -39.18
N ALA A 434 10.52 9.15 -40.04
CA ALA A 434 11.96 9.43 -40.03
C ALA A 434 12.29 10.86 -40.50
N ASP A 435 11.50 11.40 -41.44
CA ASP A 435 11.61 12.79 -41.91
C ASP A 435 11.12 13.81 -40.86
N GLU A 436 10.31 13.37 -39.88
CA GLU A 436 9.93 14.14 -38.68
C GLU A 436 11.01 14.04 -37.58
N GLY A 437 12.12 13.35 -37.84
CA GLY A 437 13.24 13.21 -36.90
C GLY A 437 13.05 12.15 -35.80
N TRP A 438 11.89 11.49 -35.76
CA TRP A 438 11.59 10.44 -34.78
C TRP A 438 12.50 9.22 -34.97
N LYS A 439 12.82 8.55 -33.85
CA LYS A 439 13.62 7.33 -33.82
C LYS A 439 12.88 6.26 -33.03
N ALA A 440 12.53 5.18 -33.71
CA ALA A 440 11.85 4.03 -33.11
C ALA A 440 12.63 3.46 -31.91
N PRO A 441 12.01 3.36 -30.72
CA PRO A 441 12.67 2.79 -29.55
C PRO A 441 13.02 1.31 -29.70
N GLY A 442 14.22 0.92 -29.28
CA GLY A 442 14.65 -0.49 -29.19
C GLY A 442 14.78 -1.19 -30.55
N THR A 443 14.33 -2.43 -30.61
CA THR A 443 14.45 -3.33 -31.77
C THR A 443 13.18 -3.27 -32.61
N ILE A 444 13.30 -2.77 -33.84
CA ILE A 444 12.21 -2.70 -34.82
C ILE A 444 11.85 -4.12 -35.30
N ASN A 445 10.57 -4.39 -35.54
CA ASN A 445 10.08 -5.68 -36.06
C ASN A 445 10.29 -5.85 -37.58
N ASP A 446 10.23 -7.09 -38.08
CA ASP A 446 10.49 -7.40 -39.51
C ASP A 446 9.52 -6.71 -40.48
N SER A 447 8.28 -6.43 -40.05
CA SER A 447 7.31 -5.64 -40.83
C SER A 447 7.62 -4.14 -40.87
N GLN A 448 8.52 -3.66 -40.00
CA GLN A 448 8.83 -2.26 -39.71
C GLN A 448 7.63 -1.43 -39.24
N THR A 449 6.56 -2.08 -38.77
CA THR A 449 5.33 -1.43 -38.29
C THR A 449 5.33 -1.19 -36.78
N GLY A 450 6.40 -1.56 -36.08
CA GLY A 450 6.49 -1.49 -34.64
C GLY A 450 7.82 -2.03 -34.13
N GLY A 451 7.89 -2.40 -32.86
CA GLY A 451 9.10 -2.93 -32.25
C GLY A 451 8.95 -3.32 -30.78
N ARG A 452 10.09 -3.64 -30.18
CA ARG A 452 10.22 -4.01 -28.76
C ARG A 452 11.35 -3.24 -28.10
N THR A 453 11.10 -2.69 -26.92
CA THR A 453 12.11 -2.12 -26.05
C THR A 453 11.89 -2.56 -24.59
N THR A 454 12.75 -2.13 -23.67
CA THR A 454 12.63 -2.41 -22.23
C THR A 454 12.88 -1.13 -21.46
N MET A 455 12.10 -0.89 -20.40
CA MET A 455 12.33 0.16 -19.41
C MET A 455 12.49 -0.44 -18.02
N LYS A 456 13.43 0.09 -17.23
CA LYS A 456 13.61 -0.31 -15.83
C LYS A 456 12.74 0.57 -14.93
N VAL A 457 11.88 -0.03 -14.12
CA VAL A 457 10.91 0.66 -13.25
C VAL A 457 11.21 0.34 -11.79
N THR A 458 11.37 1.36 -10.95
CA THR A 458 11.58 1.21 -9.50
C THR A 458 10.23 1.16 -8.77
N VAL A 459 10.14 0.34 -7.71
CA VAL A 459 8.98 0.31 -6.80
C VAL A 459 8.71 1.70 -6.21
N GLY A 460 7.48 2.20 -6.35
CA GLY A 460 7.02 3.47 -5.79
C GLY A 460 7.44 4.74 -6.53
N GLU A 461 8.27 4.63 -7.57
CA GLU A 461 8.66 5.77 -8.41
C GLU A 461 7.79 5.88 -9.66
N ILE A 462 7.42 7.11 -10.03
CA ILE A 462 6.84 7.40 -11.35
C ILE A 462 8.00 7.36 -12.36
N THR A 463 8.03 6.30 -13.18
CA THR A 463 9.06 6.12 -14.20
C THR A 463 8.49 6.50 -15.57
N THR A 464 8.72 7.73 -16.02
CA THR A 464 8.37 8.16 -17.39
C THR A 464 9.11 7.32 -18.43
N PHE A 465 8.39 6.83 -19.44
CA PHE A 465 8.98 6.11 -20.57
C PHE A 465 9.92 7.05 -21.36
N ASN A 466 11.07 6.51 -21.73
CA ASN A 466 12.23 7.28 -22.11
C ASN A 466 12.24 7.62 -23.62
N GLY A 467 11.18 8.27 -24.10
CA GLY A 467 10.96 8.63 -25.50
C GLY A 467 9.49 8.93 -25.79
N THR A 468 9.17 9.10 -27.07
CA THR A 468 7.79 9.33 -27.54
C THR A 468 7.39 8.31 -28.61
N PHE A 469 6.08 8.20 -28.85
CA PHE A 469 5.51 7.40 -29.94
C PHE A 469 4.48 8.23 -30.71
N PRO A 470 4.29 7.99 -32.02
CA PRO A 470 3.21 8.63 -32.78
C PRO A 470 1.84 8.39 -32.13
N ALA A 471 0.98 9.40 -32.15
CA ALA A 471 -0.40 9.30 -31.67
C ALA A 471 -1.16 8.22 -32.44
N GLY A 472 -1.92 7.38 -31.71
CA GLY A 472 -2.53 6.16 -32.24
C GLY A 472 -1.61 4.93 -32.22
N THR A 473 -0.36 5.02 -31.76
CA THR A 473 0.47 3.84 -31.47
C THR A 473 -0.16 3.06 -30.31
N ILE A 474 -0.28 1.75 -30.48
CA ILE A 474 -0.71 0.82 -29.42
C ILE A 474 0.53 0.32 -28.70
N ILE A 475 0.54 0.43 -27.37
CA ILE A 475 1.56 -0.11 -26.47
C ILE A 475 0.99 -1.33 -25.76
N THR A 476 1.75 -2.43 -25.77
CA THR A 476 1.45 -3.69 -25.07
C THR A 476 2.57 -3.95 -24.06
N PRO A 477 2.45 -3.46 -22.81
CA PRO A 477 3.47 -3.67 -21.80
C PRO A 477 3.39 -5.08 -21.20
N SER A 478 4.53 -5.63 -20.82
CA SER A 478 4.64 -6.89 -20.09
C SER A 478 5.84 -6.84 -19.13
N GLU A 479 5.83 -7.66 -18.09
CA GLU A 479 6.92 -7.75 -17.12
C GLU A 479 7.20 -9.23 -16.84
N ASP A 480 8.47 -9.58 -16.62
CA ASP A 480 8.85 -10.80 -15.91
C ASP A 480 9.26 -10.40 -14.48
N PRO A 481 8.42 -10.67 -13.46
CA PRO A 481 8.73 -10.32 -12.07
C PRO A 481 10.02 -10.94 -11.53
N THR A 482 10.58 -11.97 -12.16
CA THR A 482 11.89 -12.55 -11.77
C THR A 482 13.07 -11.63 -12.10
N THR A 483 12.86 -10.58 -12.91
CA THR A 483 13.84 -9.51 -13.16
C THR A 483 14.09 -8.59 -11.96
N ALA A 484 13.34 -8.77 -10.86
CA ALA A 484 13.50 -8.04 -9.61
C ALA A 484 14.97 -7.91 -9.19
N SER A 485 15.47 -6.67 -9.08
CA SER A 485 16.85 -6.36 -8.78
C SER A 485 16.94 -5.29 -7.67
N PRO A 486 17.43 -5.62 -6.46
CA PRO A 486 17.85 -6.96 -6.02
C PRO A 486 16.66 -7.94 -5.89
N ALA A 487 16.91 -9.21 -6.19
CA ALA A 487 15.91 -10.27 -6.10
C ALA A 487 15.55 -10.58 -4.63
N PRO A 488 14.26 -10.59 -4.26
CA PRO A 488 13.82 -10.94 -2.92
C PRO A 488 13.90 -12.47 -2.69
N ALA A 489 14.25 -12.88 -1.47
CA ALA A 489 14.36 -14.29 -1.10
C ALA A 489 13.04 -14.82 -0.52
N GLY A 490 12.64 -16.03 -0.91
CA GLY A 490 11.43 -16.67 -0.39
C GLY A 490 10.13 -15.97 -0.83
N VAL A 491 10.10 -15.49 -2.08
CA VAL A 491 8.95 -14.84 -2.74
C VAL A 491 8.57 -15.63 -4.00
N THR A 492 7.29 -15.95 -4.14
CA THR A 492 6.68 -16.38 -5.40
C THR A 492 5.85 -15.22 -5.96
N TRP A 493 6.00 -14.91 -7.25
CA TRP A 493 5.26 -13.82 -7.88
C TRP A 493 3.96 -14.31 -8.53
N GLY A 494 2.86 -13.60 -8.27
CA GLY A 494 1.64 -13.67 -9.06
C GLY A 494 1.77 -12.92 -10.39
N ALA A 495 0.81 -13.12 -11.29
CA ALA A 495 0.81 -12.45 -12.60
C ALA A 495 0.75 -10.91 -12.47
N PRO A 496 1.63 -10.16 -13.17
CA PRO A 496 1.63 -8.70 -13.14
C PRO A 496 0.35 -8.13 -13.77
N ARG A 497 -0.14 -7.00 -13.25
CA ARG A 497 -1.34 -6.31 -13.73
C ARG A 497 -1.07 -4.85 -14.08
N PHE A 498 -1.48 -4.46 -15.29
CA PHE A 498 -1.36 -3.09 -15.80
C PHE A 498 -2.74 -2.39 -15.80
N SER A 499 -2.81 -1.13 -15.36
CA SER A 499 -4.02 -0.31 -15.47
C SER A 499 -3.72 1.17 -15.72
N ILE A 500 -4.67 1.89 -16.32
CA ILE A 500 -4.65 3.35 -16.54
C ILE A 500 -5.97 3.91 -16.02
N GLY A 501 -5.93 4.63 -14.89
CA GLY A 501 -7.13 4.84 -14.07
C GLY A 501 -7.79 3.49 -13.74
N ASP A 502 -9.12 3.44 -13.88
CA ASP A 502 -9.92 2.22 -13.68
C ASP A 502 -9.79 1.19 -14.83
N LEU A 503 -9.19 1.57 -15.97
CA LEU A 503 -9.07 0.68 -17.13
C LEU A 503 -7.90 -0.30 -16.94
N SER A 504 -8.22 -1.54 -16.59
CA SER A 504 -7.29 -2.67 -16.60
C SER A 504 -7.27 -3.34 -17.98
N GLY A 505 -6.08 -3.56 -18.56
CA GLY A 505 -5.95 -4.17 -19.88
C GLY A 505 -4.52 -4.53 -20.29
N PRO A 506 -4.33 -5.38 -21.30
CA PRO A 506 -3.01 -5.79 -21.79
C PRO A 506 -2.33 -4.75 -22.68
N SER A 507 -3.05 -3.70 -23.11
CA SER A 507 -2.54 -2.67 -24.00
C SER A 507 -3.30 -1.35 -23.88
N PHE A 508 -2.71 -0.26 -24.38
CA PHE A 508 -3.29 1.08 -24.42
C PHE A 508 -2.82 1.87 -25.64
N THR A 509 -3.52 2.95 -25.98
CA THR A 509 -3.22 3.79 -27.15
C THR A 509 -2.62 5.13 -26.73
N ILE A 510 -1.57 5.58 -27.42
CA ILE A 510 -0.91 6.88 -27.19
C ILE A 510 -1.75 8.02 -27.78
N GLY A 511 -2.05 9.04 -26.98
CA GLY A 511 -2.74 10.26 -27.42
C GLY A 511 -1.80 11.38 -27.87
N ASP A 512 -2.29 12.32 -28.66
CA ASP A 512 -1.51 13.50 -29.11
C ASP A 512 -1.18 14.43 -27.93
N GLN A 513 0.11 14.67 -27.70
CA GLN A 513 0.68 15.47 -26.61
C GLN A 513 0.28 15.03 -25.18
N GLN A 514 -0.11 13.76 -25.02
CA GLN A 514 -0.52 13.16 -23.74
C GLN A 514 0.53 12.18 -23.19
N SER A 515 0.73 12.20 -21.87
CA SER A 515 1.50 11.18 -21.13
C SER A 515 0.50 10.31 -20.35
N ALA A 516 0.36 9.04 -20.72
CA ALA A 516 -0.53 8.10 -20.01
C ALA A 516 0.09 7.64 -18.68
N ALA A 517 -0.67 7.71 -17.58
CA ALA A 517 -0.23 7.22 -16.28
C ALA A 517 -0.60 5.74 -16.11
N VAL A 518 0.38 4.85 -16.21
CA VAL A 518 0.21 3.39 -16.08
C VAL A 518 0.62 2.94 -14.68
N PHE A 519 -0.23 2.18 -14.00
CA PHE A 519 0.12 1.46 -12.77
C PHE A 519 0.45 0.00 -13.11
N LEU A 520 1.50 -0.53 -12.47
CA LEU A 520 1.94 -1.92 -12.61
C LEU A 520 2.01 -2.60 -11.24
N ARG A 521 1.00 -3.42 -10.91
CA ARG A 521 0.88 -4.15 -9.64
C ARG A 521 1.45 -5.57 -9.77
N ASN A 522 2.30 -5.96 -8.80
CA ASN A 522 2.69 -7.36 -8.60
C ASN A 522 2.22 -7.84 -7.25
N SER A 523 1.72 -9.08 -7.20
CA SER A 523 1.48 -9.77 -5.93
C SER A 523 2.70 -10.62 -5.58
N ALA A 524 3.32 -10.36 -4.43
CA ALA A 524 4.40 -11.14 -3.85
C ALA A 524 3.83 -12.06 -2.76
N GLN A 525 3.87 -13.37 -2.97
CA GLN A 525 3.41 -14.37 -2.00
C GLN A 525 4.61 -15.08 -1.37
N THR A 526 4.41 -15.67 -0.18
CA THR A 526 5.46 -16.50 0.42
C THR A 526 5.78 -17.67 -0.49
N GLN A 527 7.08 -17.95 -0.70
CA GLN A 527 7.47 -19.17 -1.37
C GLN A 527 7.18 -20.37 -0.46
N ASP A 528 6.23 -21.21 -0.87
CA ASP A 528 5.92 -22.46 -0.20
C ASP A 528 7.15 -23.38 -0.20
N VAL A 529 7.81 -23.48 0.95
CA VAL A 529 8.77 -24.55 1.23
C VAL A 529 7.93 -25.68 1.83
N PRO A 530 7.88 -26.88 1.20
CA PRO A 530 7.16 -28.01 1.76
C PRO A 530 7.61 -28.28 3.20
N ALA A 531 6.67 -28.39 4.12
CA ALA A 531 6.98 -28.74 5.51
C ALA A 531 7.76 -30.06 5.55
N THR A 532 8.67 -30.18 6.51
CA THR A 532 9.50 -31.38 6.71
C THR A 532 9.43 -31.82 8.16
N GLY A 533 9.59 -33.13 8.35
CA GLY A 533 9.59 -33.79 9.65
C GLY A 533 10.49 -35.01 9.64
N ARG A 534 10.43 -35.79 10.72
CA ARG A 534 11.29 -36.96 10.97
C ARG A 534 10.52 -38.09 11.63
N PHE A 535 11.11 -39.28 11.65
CA PHE A 535 10.73 -40.35 12.58
C PHE A 535 11.94 -40.76 13.43
N ALA A 536 11.67 -41.27 14.63
CA ALA A 536 12.69 -41.82 15.52
C ALA A 536 12.27 -43.20 16.04
N ALA A 537 13.22 -44.12 16.23
CA ALA A 537 12.94 -45.50 16.59
C ALA A 537 13.79 -45.99 17.78
N THR A 538 13.15 -46.73 18.70
CA THR A 538 13.78 -47.40 19.85
C THR A 538 13.44 -48.89 19.87
N LYS A 539 14.29 -49.67 20.56
CA LYS A 539 14.19 -51.14 20.60
C LYS A 539 14.20 -51.66 22.04
N ASN A 540 13.31 -52.59 22.36
CA ASN A 540 13.31 -53.35 23.60
C ASN A 540 13.20 -54.86 23.35
N VAL A 541 13.60 -55.65 24.35
CA VAL A 541 13.57 -57.11 24.36
C VAL A 541 12.88 -57.58 25.64
N GLU A 542 12.12 -58.68 25.55
CA GLU A 542 11.41 -59.27 26.69
C GLU A 542 11.50 -60.81 26.64
N GLY A 543 11.39 -61.46 27.80
CA GLY A 543 11.28 -62.92 27.92
C GLY A 543 12.58 -63.72 27.70
N ALA A 544 13.68 -63.05 27.38
CA ALA A 544 14.99 -63.68 27.20
C ALA A 544 16.16 -62.75 27.59
N GLU A 545 16.44 -62.65 28.90
CA GLU A 545 17.57 -61.88 29.50
C GLU A 545 18.95 -62.21 28.88
N ALA A 546 19.09 -63.37 28.23
CA ALA A 546 20.32 -63.77 27.52
C ALA A 546 20.52 -63.09 26.14
N LEU A 547 19.58 -62.24 25.72
CA LEU A 547 19.63 -61.44 24.48
C LEU A 547 19.77 -59.93 24.78
N GLU A 548 19.97 -59.54 26.05
CA GLU A 548 20.20 -58.15 26.43
C GLU A 548 21.47 -57.60 25.75
N GLY A 549 21.33 -56.45 25.07
CA GLY A 549 22.42 -55.82 24.32
C GLY A 549 22.75 -56.40 22.93
N ASP A 550 21.97 -57.35 22.40
CA ASP A 550 22.06 -57.79 21.00
C ASP A 550 21.77 -56.64 20.01
N GLU A 551 22.39 -56.66 18.82
CA GLU A 551 22.04 -55.73 17.72
C GLU A 551 20.85 -56.23 16.89
N PHE A 552 19.86 -55.35 16.73
CA PHE A 552 18.71 -55.54 15.86
C PHE A 552 18.81 -54.62 14.63
N SER A 553 18.63 -55.18 13.45
CA SER A 553 18.82 -54.51 12.16
C SER A 553 17.48 -54.13 11.53
N PHE A 554 17.37 -52.88 11.10
CA PHE A 554 16.17 -52.29 10.52
C PHE A 554 16.45 -51.72 9.13
N THR A 555 15.41 -51.72 8.30
CA THR A 555 15.34 -50.93 7.07
C THR A 555 14.16 -49.95 7.14
N TYR A 556 14.22 -48.88 6.36
CA TYR A 556 13.05 -48.08 6.05
C TYR A 556 12.99 -47.78 4.56
N GLU A 557 11.77 -47.76 4.01
CA GLU A 557 11.48 -47.39 2.63
C GLU A 557 10.28 -46.44 2.59
N CYS A 558 10.44 -45.30 1.92
CA CYS A 558 9.43 -44.24 1.83
C CYS A 558 8.88 -44.11 0.41
N LEU A 559 7.60 -43.75 0.28
CA LEU A 559 6.92 -43.63 -1.02
C LEU A 559 7.53 -42.57 -1.95
N ASN A 560 8.33 -41.64 -1.41
CA ASN A 560 9.09 -40.66 -2.19
C ASN A 560 10.43 -41.20 -2.76
N GLY A 561 10.72 -42.49 -2.59
CA GLY A 561 11.96 -43.14 -3.02
C GLY A 561 13.13 -43.03 -2.03
N SER A 562 12.95 -42.38 -0.88
CA SER A 562 13.96 -42.34 0.19
C SER A 562 13.99 -43.67 0.94
N SER A 563 15.18 -44.22 1.18
CA SER A 563 15.35 -45.45 1.96
C SER A 563 16.67 -45.46 2.73
N GLY A 564 16.80 -46.40 3.66
CA GLY A 564 18.01 -46.59 4.45
C GLY A 564 17.95 -47.79 5.38
N SER A 565 19.03 -48.02 6.12
CA SER A 565 19.13 -49.06 7.14
C SER A 565 19.88 -48.57 8.38
N PHE A 566 19.56 -49.16 9.53
CA PHE A 566 20.12 -48.80 10.83
C PHE A 566 20.13 -50.00 11.79
N THR A 567 20.93 -49.94 12.85
CA THR A 567 20.88 -50.91 13.96
C THR A 567 20.46 -50.24 15.27
N LEU A 568 19.79 -51.00 16.12
CA LEU A 568 19.46 -50.64 17.51
C LEU A 568 19.78 -51.82 18.43
N THR A 569 20.43 -51.56 19.55
CA THR A 569 20.44 -52.46 20.70
C THR A 569 19.24 -52.20 21.60
N GLU A 570 18.95 -53.14 22.50
CA GLU A 570 17.96 -52.99 23.57
C GLU A 570 18.20 -51.74 24.45
N HIS A 571 17.12 -51.04 24.81
CA HIS A 571 17.13 -49.79 25.58
C HIS A 571 16.95 -50.00 27.10
N ASN A 572 18.04 -50.35 27.79
CA ASN A 572 18.13 -50.31 29.26
C ASN A 572 18.91 -49.06 29.73
N GLU A 573 18.21 -47.92 29.73
CA GLU A 573 18.67 -46.59 30.22
C GLU A 573 19.96 -46.00 29.57
N ARG A 574 20.24 -46.30 28.30
CA ARG A 574 21.27 -45.57 27.52
C ARG A 574 20.80 -45.18 26.11
N THR A 575 21.31 -44.04 25.67
CA THR A 575 20.72 -43.15 24.66
C THR A 575 20.92 -43.59 23.20
N GLN A 576 20.69 -44.86 22.86
CA GLN A 576 20.61 -45.27 21.45
C GLN A 576 19.16 -45.26 20.97
N PHE A 577 18.86 -44.28 20.11
CA PHE A 577 17.71 -44.23 19.24
C PHE A 577 18.21 -43.94 17.82
N PHE A 578 17.47 -44.38 16.81
CA PHE A 578 17.66 -43.93 15.44
C PHE A 578 16.76 -42.72 15.19
N GLU A 579 17.21 -41.77 14.37
CA GLU A 579 16.43 -40.64 13.90
C GLU A 579 16.66 -40.50 12.39
N SER A 580 15.58 -40.31 11.63
CA SER A 580 15.64 -40.21 10.18
C SER A 580 16.32 -38.90 9.71
N PRO A 581 16.80 -38.85 8.47
CA PRO A 581 16.94 -37.58 7.75
C PRO A 581 15.64 -36.77 7.77
N GLU A 582 15.73 -35.47 7.47
CA GLU A 582 14.56 -34.65 7.16
C GLU A 582 13.85 -35.21 5.92
N LEU A 583 12.54 -35.41 6.03
CA LEU A 583 11.68 -35.95 4.99
C LEU A 583 10.48 -35.00 4.79
N PRO A 584 9.91 -34.87 3.57
CA PRO A 584 8.72 -34.06 3.35
C PRO A 584 7.52 -34.57 4.17
N ALA A 585 6.77 -33.66 4.78
CA ALA A 585 5.55 -33.95 5.51
C ALA A 585 4.54 -34.69 4.63
N GLY A 586 3.77 -35.60 5.23
CA GLY A 586 2.84 -36.48 4.50
C GLY A 586 3.51 -37.65 3.75
N THR A 587 4.85 -37.71 3.67
CA THR A 587 5.55 -38.91 3.17
C THR A 587 5.20 -40.10 4.05
N GLN A 588 4.75 -41.20 3.47
CA GLN A 588 4.63 -42.47 4.18
C GLN A 588 5.91 -43.28 4.05
N CYS A 589 6.38 -43.84 5.17
CA CYS A 589 7.57 -44.67 5.27
C CYS A 589 7.24 -45.96 6.04
N THR A 590 7.65 -47.11 5.50
CA THR A 590 7.52 -48.42 6.17
C THR A 590 8.86 -48.79 6.78
N ILE A 591 8.90 -48.95 8.11
CA ILE A 591 10.06 -49.39 8.88
C ILE A 591 9.92 -50.90 9.11
N THR A 592 10.97 -51.68 8.86
CA THR A 592 10.97 -53.15 8.96
C THR A 592 12.16 -53.66 9.77
N GLU A 593 11.91 -54.54 10.74
CA GLU A 593 12.93 -55.30 11.47
C GLU A 593 13.31 -56.58 10.72
N THR A 594 14.60 -56.72 10.39
CA THR A 594 15.09 -57.74 9.45
C THR A 594 15.69 -58.98 10.12
N ASN A 595 16.13 -58.88 11.38
CA ASN A 595 16.85 -59.95 12.08
C ASN A 595 16.22 -60.37 13.43
N ALA A 596 14.92 -60.21 13.62
CA ALA A 596 14.22 -60.51 14.89
C ALA A 596 14.38 -61.96 15.40
N GLU A 597 14.62 -62.93 14.52
CA GLU A 597 14.66 -64.35 14.89
C GLU A 597 15.85 -64.71 15.79
N ARG A 598 15.65 -65.67 16.72
CA ARG A 598 16.71 -66.22 17.57
C ARG A 598 16.56 -67.73 17.75
N GLY A 599 17.69 -68.43 17.70
CA GLY A 599 17.75 -69.89 17.88
C GLY A 599 17.16 -70.32 19.23
N GLY A 600 16.39 -71.41 19.23
CA GLY A 600 15.77 -71.95 20.44
C GLY A 600 14.57 -71.16 20.99
N HIS A 601 14.14 -70.08 20.34
CA HIS A 601 13.05 -69.22 20.80
C HIS A 601 11.96 -69.05 19.72
N THR A 602 10.72 -68.80 20.11
CA THR A 602 9.74 -68.09 19.27
C THR A 602 9.79 -66.60 19.62
N VAL A 603 9.41 -65.73 18.68
CA VAL A 603 9.42 -64.27 18.87
C VAL A 603 8.09 -63.67 18.42
N VAL A 604 7.59 -62.71 19.18
CA VAL A 604 6.50 -61.81 18.78
C VAL A 604 7.04 -60.39 18.76
N THR A 605 7.10 -59.79 17.58
CA THR A 605 7.46 -58.37 17.41
C THR A 605 6.20 -57.52 17.50
N THR A 606 6.24 -56.51 18.36
CA THR A 606 5.16 -55.53 18.56
C THR A 606 5.74 -54.13 18.34
N ILE A 607 5.11 -53.33 17.49
CA ILE A 607 5.52 -51.97 17.14
C ILE A 607 4.41 -51.01 17.56
N THR A 608 4.75 -50.04 18.40
CA THR A 608 3.86 -48.94 18.81
C THR A 608 4.31 -47.66 18.11
N VAL A 609 3.39 -46.95 17.45
CA VAL A 609 3.68 -45.69 16.75
C VAL A 609 2.96 -44.54 17.44
N SER A 610 3.68 -43.51 17.85
CA SER A 610 3.15 -42.29 18.48
C SER A 610 3.47 -41.07 17.60
N SER A 611 2.44 -40.37 17.11
CA SER A 611 2.59 -39.12 16.37
C SER A 611 2.48 -37.90 17.30
N PRO A 612 3.29 -36.83 17.10
CA PRO A 612 3.06 -35.56 17.79
C PRO A 612 1.73 -34.91 17.38
N ASP A 613 1.24 -35.20 16.17
CA ASP A 613 0.01 -34.63 15.60
C ASP A 613 -1.27 -35.40 16.05
N ALA A 614 -1.16 -36.34 17.01
CA ALA A 614 -2.29 -37.13 17.51
C ALA A 614 -3.19 -36.34 18.48
N ALA A 615 -4.48 -36.66 18.56
CA ALA A 615 -5.41 -35.91 19.41
C ALA A 615 -5.22 -36.23 20.91
N PRO A 616 -5.40 -35.26 21.83
CA PRO A 616 -5.28 -35.51 23.27
C PRO A 616 -6.27 -36.56 23.79
N GLY A 617 -5.80 -37.80 23.94
CA GLY A 617 -6.59 -38.96 24.38
C GLY A 617 -6.56 -40.15 23.42
N ASP A 618 -6.01 -40.00 22.21
CA ASP A 618 -5.80 -41.13 21.29
C ASP A 618 -4.85 -42.17 21.88
N THR A 619 -5.20 -43.44 21.78
CA THR A 619 -4.28 -44.55 22.10
C THR A 619 -3.35 -44.80 20.90
N PRO A 620 -2.01 -44.77 21.08
CA PRO A 620 -1.07 -45.03 19.99
C PRO A 620 -1.37 -46.36 19.28
N PRO A 621 -1.43 -46.40 17.93
CA PRO A 621 -1.62 -47.64 17.20
C PRO A 621 -0.49 -48.64 17.49
N VAL A 622 -0.89 -49.89 17.71
CA VAL A 622 0.00 -51.02 18.00
C VAL A 622 -0.17 -52.08 16.91
N THR A 623 0.91 -52.45 16.24
CA THR A 623 0.95 -53.47 15.20
C THR A 623 1.78 -54.67 15.66
N THR A 624 1.23 -55.87 15.56
CA THR A 624 1.98 -57.12 15.74
C THR A 624 2.51 -57.58 14.38
N GLY A 625 3.83 -57.65 14.24
CA GLY A 625 4.50 -57.92 12.98
C GLY A 625 5.89 -57.30 12.92
N LYS A 626 6.65 -57.62 11.88
CA LYS A 626 8.03 -57.13 11.70
C LYS A 626 8.12 -55.74 11.05
N ALA A 627 6.99 -55.16 10.64
CA ALA A 627 6.97 -53.87 9.96
C ALA A 627 5.79 -52.99 10.40
N ALA A 628 5.98 -51.68 10.34
CA ALA A 628 4.95 -50.67 10.56
C ALA A 628 5.16 -49.48 9.61
N THR A 629 4.05 -48.88 9.16
CA THR A 629 4.07 -47.68 8.32
C THR A 629 3.79 -46.44 9.17
N VAL A 630 4.54 -45.37 8.92
CA VAL A 630 4.39 -44.06 9.58
C VAL A 630 4.26 -42.96 8.52
N THR A 631 3.51 -41.91 8.85
CA THR A 631 3.42 -40.68 8.05
C THR A 631 4.30 -39.62 8.69
N ILE A 632 5.20 -39.00 7.93
CA ILE A 632 6.08 -37.95 8.41
C ILE A 632 5.27 -36.68 8.76
N PRO A 633 5.46 -36.08 9.95
CA PRO A 633 4.67 -34.94 10.41
C PRO A 633 5.09 -33.63 9.75
N GLY A 634 4.29 -32.58 9.92
CA GLY A 634 4.57 -31.22 9.46
C GLY A 634 5.38 -30.38 10.44
N SER A 635 6.03 -31.01 11.43
CA SER A 635 6.56 -30.37 12.63
C SER A 635 7.98 -30.86 12.99
N SER A 636 8.63 -30.13 13.89
CA SER A 636 9.98 -30.44 14.37
C SER A 636 10.05 -31.59 15.39
N GLU A 637 8.91 -32.12 15.82
CA GLU A 637 8.87 -33.30 16.70
C GLU A 637 8.77 -34.57 15.85
N PRO A 638 9.59 -35.61 16.10
CA PRO A 638 9.57 -36.83 15.30
C PRO A 638 8.40 -37.75 15.70
N VAL A 639 7.85 -38.48 14.73
CA VAL A 639 7.01 -39.65 15.02
C VAL A 639 7.85 -40.72 15.71
N LEU A 640 7.42 -41.18 16.88
CA LEU A 640 8.17 -42.13 17.71
C LEU A 640 7.68 -43.56 17.48
N LEU A 641 8.60 -44.47 17.14
CA LEU A 641 8.37 -45.91 17.06
C LEU A 641 9.04 -46.60 18.25
N SER A 642 8.28 -47.37 19.02
CA SER A 642 8.81 -48.28 20.03
C SER A 642 8.61 -49.72 19.56
N VAL A 643 9.71 -50.46 19.36
CA VAL A 643 9.70 -51.84 18.86
C VAL A 643 10.10 -52.80 19.98
N VAL A 644 9.23 -53.75 20.31
CA VAL A 644 9.46 -54.76 21.36
C VAL A 644 9.49 -56.16 20.74
N ASN A 645 10.54 -56.95 21.00
CA ASN A 645 10.53 -58.39 20.74
C ASN A 645 10.31 -59.16 22.05
N THR A 646 9.15 -59.80 22.19
CA THR A 646 8.90 -60.74 23.28
C THR A 646 9.28 -62.15 22.83
N TYR A 647 10.31 -62.73 23.44
CA TYR A 647 10.78 -64.09 23.17
C TYR A 647 10.15 -65.11 24.11
N THR A 648 9.97 -66.34 23.64
CA THR A 648 9.59 -67.49 24.47
C THR A 648 10.51 -68.68 24.15
N PRO A 649 11.18 -69.30 25.14
CA PRO A 649 12.01 -70.49 24.90
C PRO A 649 11.18 -71.69 24.41
N ARG A 650 11.64 -72.36 23.34
CA ARG A 650 11.03 -73.61 22.84
C ARG A 650 11.42 -74.77 23.75
N THR A 651 10.46 -75.62 24.10
CA THR A 651 10.75 -76.81 24.93
C THR A 651 11.22 -78.01 24.09
N PRO A 652 12.11 -78.90 24.58
CA PRO A 652 12.74 -79.93 23.75
C PRO A 652 11.82 -81.02 23.17
N ASP A 653 10.59 -81.14 23.67
CA ASP A 653 9.58 -82.11 23.21
C ASP A 653 8.53 -81.49 22.26
N GLU A 654 8.64 -80.20 21.94
CA GLU A 654 7.82 -79.55 20.92
C GLU A 654 8.42 -79.83 19.52
N PRO A 655 7.66 -80.43 18.59
CA PRO A 655 8.20 -80.78 17.27
C PRO A 655 8.58 -79.52 16.50
N GLU A 656 9.64 -79.60 15.69
CA GLU A 656 9.90 -78.57 14.68
C GLU A 656 8.64 -78.36 13.84
N PRO A 657 8.14 -77.12 13.69
CA PRO A 657 7.08 -76.88 12.72
C PRO A 657 7.62 -77.28 11.36
N GLN A 658 7.02 -78.31 10.75
CA GLN A 658 7.31 -78.65 9.37
C GLN A 658 7.17 -77.38 8.52
N PRO A 659 8.03 -77.16 7.51
CA PRO A 659 7.78 -76.10 6.56
C PRO A 659 6.39 -76.34 5.97
N THR A 660 5.45 -75.43 6.28
CA THR A 660 4.17 -75.38 5.61
C THR A 660 4.49 -75.34 4.11
N PRO A 661 3.92 -76.23 3.28
CA PRO A 661 4.05 -76.09 1.83
C PRO A 661 3.63 -74.68 1.47
N ASP A 662 4.41 -74.00 0.62
CA ASP A 662 4.14 -72.62 0.24
C ASP A 662 2.67 -72.49 -0.15
N GLU A 663 1.92 -71.69 0.62
CA GLU A 663 0.56 -71.31 0.22
C GLU A 663 0.72 -70.63 -1.15
N PRO A 664 0.05 -71.11 -2.20
CA PRO A 664 0.37 -70.69 -3.55
C PRO A 664 0.25 -69.17 -3.61
N GLU A 665 1.27 -68.53 -4.20
CA GLU A 665 1.28 -67.09 -4.44
C GLU A 665 -0.13 -66.67 -4.89
N PRO A 666 -0.75 -65.66 -4.28
CA PRO A 666 -2.03 -65.17 -4.77
C PRO A 666 -1.77 -64.77 -6.23
N GLN A 667 -2.31 -65.56 -7.17
CA GLN A 667 -2.24 -65.20 -8.57
C GLN A 667 -2.73 -63.76 -8.66
N PRO A 668 -2.01 -62.86 -9.35
CA PRO A 668 -2.51 -61.51 -9.52
C PRO A 668 -3.91 -61.64 -10.09
N THR A 669 -4.90 -61.19 -9.31
CA THR A 669 -6.19 -60.78 -9.87
C THR A 669 -5.82 -59.89 -11.04
N PRO A 670 -6.16 -60.24 -12.29
CA PRO A 670 -5.83 -59.38 -13.42
C PRO A 670 -6.34 -58.00 -13.06
N ASP A 671 -5.47 -56.98 -13.16
CA ASP A 671 -5.81 -55.63 -12.75
C ASP A 671 -7.19 -55.30 -13.32
N GLU A 672 -8.11 -54.89 -12.45
CA GLU A 672 -9.32 -54.23 -12.94
C GLU A 672 -8.79 -53.06 -13.76
N PRO A 673 -9.01 -53.04 -15.09
CA PRO A 673 -8.27 -52.15 -15.97
C PRO A 673 -8.50 -50.74 -15.46
N GLU A 674 -7.41 -49.95 -15.41
CA GLU A 674 -7.49 -48.53 -15.05
C GLU A 674 -8.75 -47.96 -15.69
N PRO A 675 -9.65 -47.29 -14.93
CA PRO A 675 -10.86 -46.74 -15.52
C PRO A 675 -10.38 -45.86 -16.67
N GLN A 676 -10.69 -46.28 -17.90
CA GLN A 676 -10.22 -45.58 -19.09
C GLN A 676 -10.51 -44.10 -18.87
N PRO A 677 -9.57 -43.17 -19.17
CA PRO A 677 -9.87 -41.77 -19.06
C PRO A 677 -11.18 -41.55 -19.82
N THR A 678 -12.22 -41.14 -19.07
CA THR A 678 -13.52 -40.85 -19.65
C THR A 678 -13.22 -39.91 -20.80
N PRO A 679 -13.55 -40.27 -22.06
CA PRO A 679 -13.23 -39.39 -23.19
C PRO A 679 -13.78 -38.02 -22.82
N ASP A 680 -12.93 -37.00 -22.86
CA ASP A 680 -13.29 -35.66 -22.40
C ASP A 680 -14.66 -35.31 -22.96
N GLU A 681 -15.58 -34.90 -22.07
CA GLU A 681 -16.93 -34.53 -22.50
C GLU A 681 -16.74 -33.51 -23.64
N PRO A 682 -17.18 -33.84 -24.87
CA PRO A 682 -16.76 -33.09 -26.04
C PRO A 682 -17.16 -31.65 -25.83
N GLU A 683 -16.18 -30.73 -25.91
CA GLU A 683 -16.34 -29.30 -25.61
C GLU A 683 -17.73 -28.86 -26.05
N PRO A 684 -18.59 -28.37 -25.13
CA PRO A 684 -20.01 -28.21 -25.41
C PRO A 684 -20.15 -27.40 -26.69
N GLN A 685 -20.62 -28.05 -27.76
CA GLN A 685 -20.67 -27.43 -29.08
C GLN A 685 -21.31 -26.06 -28.92
N PRO A 686 -20.70 -24.97 -29.42
CA PRO A 686 -21.21 -23.64 -29.21
C PRO A 686 -22.67 -23.65 -29.62
N THR A 687 -23.55 -23.45 -28.63
CA THR A 687 -24.98 -23.31 -28.85
C THR A 687 -25.11 -22.24 -29.92
N PRO A 688 -25.72 -22.52 -31.09
CA PRO A 688 -25.84 -21.52 -32.13
C PRO A 688 -26.49 -20.30 -31.50
N ASP A 689 -25.83 -19.15 -31.58
CA ASP A 689 -26.26 -17.93 -30.89
C ASP A 689 -27.75 -17.72 -31.11
N GLU A 690 -28.51 -17.55 -30.03
CA GLU A 690 -29.93 -17.22 -30.13
C GLU A 690 -30.00 -15.94 -30.96
N PRO A 691 -30.66 -15.95 -32.14
CA PRO A 691 -30.53 -14.87 -33.10
C PRO A 691 -30.96 -13.56 -32.44
N GLU A 692 -30.10 -12.54 -32.55
CA GLU A 692 -30.32 -11.24 -31.91
C GLU A 692 -31.79 -10.82 -32.04
N PRO A 693 -32.47 -10.46 -30.94
CA PRO A 693 -33.88 -10.08 -31.02
C PRO A 693 -34.01 -8.93 -32.00
N GLN A 694 -34.64 -9.19 -33.15
CA GLN A 694 -34.79 -8.18 -34.19
C GLN A 694 -35.35 -6.91 -33.56
N PRO A 695 -34.79 -5.73 -33.86
CA PRO A 695 -35.32 -4.49 -33.32
C PRO A 695 -36.79 -4.38 -33.72
N THR A 696 -37.67 -4.35 -32.71
CA THR A 696 -39.10 -4.15 -32.89
C THR A 696 -39.28 -2.90 -33.73
N PRO A 697 -39.94 -2.94 -34.90
CA PRO A 697 -40.17 -1.74 -35.69
C PRO A 697 -40.98 -0.74 -34.86
N ASP A 698 -40.45 0.46 -34.65
CA ASP A 698 -41.17 1.53 -33.96
C ASP A 698 -42.50 1.80 -34.67
N GLU A 699 -43.61 1.76 -33.92
CA GLU A 699 -44.92 2.09 -34.46
C GLU A 699 -44.97 3.60 -34.76
N PRO A 700 -45.33 4.02 -35.99
CA PRO A 700 -45.13 5.41 -36.40
C PRO A 700 -46.10 6.37 -35.70
N GLU A 701 -45.56 7.29 -34.91
CA GLU A 701 -46.32 8.46 -34.43
C GLU A 701 -46.89 9.30 -35.60
N PRO A 702 -48.05 9.94 -35.42
CA PRO A 702 -48.87 10.39 -36.55
C PRO A 702 -48.36 11.64 -37.26
N THR A 703 -48.46 11.63 -38.59
CA THR A 703 -48.16 12.76 -39.48
C THR A 703 -49.09 13.96 -39.25
N GLU A 704 -48.53 15.12 -38.94
CA GLU A 704 -49.13 16.41 -39.32
C GLU A 704 -48.45 17.01 -40.58
N THR A 705 -49.19 17.85 -41.29
CA THR A 705 -48.92 18.23 -42.70
C THR A 705 -48.24 19.61 -42.80
N PRO A 706 -47.28 19.82 -43.74
CA PRO A 706 -46.34 20.93 -43.64
C PRO A 706 -46.88 22.28 -44.13
N THR A 707 -46.16 23.36 -43.78
CA THR A 707 -46.25 24.68 -44.43
C THR A 707 -44.83 25.17 -44.75
N GLN A 708 -44.63 25.66 -45.97
CA GLN A 708 -43.40 26.34 -46.42
C GLN A 708 -43.62 27.86 -46.50
N GLU A 709 -42.55 28.59 -46.86
CA GLU A 709 -42.39 30.06 -46.95
C GLU A 709 -41.96 30.72 -45.62
N GLY A 710 -40.86 31.48 -45.56
CA GLY A 710 -39.79 31.64 -46.56
C GLY A 710 -38.75 32.72 -46.24
N SER A 711 -37.58 32.63 -46.88
CA SER A 711 -36.65 33.74 -47.18
C SER A 711 -36.03 34.58 -46.02
N THR A 712 -34.80 34.20 -45.64
CA THR A 712 -33.58 35.05 -45.57
C THR A 712 -33.76 36.48 -46.12
N PRO A 713 -33.40 37.58 -45.40
CA PRO A 713 -31.96 37.86 -45.19
C PRO A 713 -31.52 38.61 -43.91
N ALA A 714 -30.25 38.37 -43.56
CA ALA A 714 -29.34 39.29 -42.85
C ALA A 714 -28.35 39.92 -43.89
N PRO A 715 -27.42 40.84 -43.54
CA PRO A 715 -27.12 41.43 -42.22
C PRO A 715 -26.94 42.97 -42.22
N SER A 716 -26.68 43.59 -41.05
CA SER A 716 -25.47 44.42 -40.78
C SER A 716 -25.63 45.43 -39.63
N ALA A 717 -24.61 45.51 -38.77
CA ALA A 717 -24.36 46.54 -37.74
C ALA A 717 -25.39 46.65 -36.58
N PRO A 718 -24.93 46.99 -35.36
CA PRO A 718 -24.74 48.41 -35.04
C PRO A 718 -23.34 48.76 -34.51
N GLY A 719 -23.00 50.05 -34.58
CA GLY A 719 -21.80 50.62 -33.97
C GLY A 719 -22.11 51.37 -32.67
N SER A 720 -21.14 51.37 -31.76
CA SER A 720 -20.96 52.22 -30.56
C SER A 720 -21.84 53.48 -30.44
N SER A 721 -22.56 53.62 -29.32
CA SER A 721 -22.17 54.57 -28.24
C SER A 721 -23.18 54.64 -27.07
N ALA A 722 -22.68 55.01 -25.89
CA ALA A 722 -23.45 55.43 -24.70
C ALA A 722 -23.40 56.98 -24.59
N PRO A 723 -23.87 57.68 -23.52
CA PRO A 723 -24.61 57.25 -22.31
C PRO A 723 -25.86 58.11 -21.98
N GLY A 724 -26.57 57.87 -20.86
CA GLY A 724 -27.47 58.88 -20.27
C GLY A 724 -28.59 58.38 -19.32
N GLN A 725 -28.56 58.86 -18.07
CA GLN A 725 -29.63 58.84 -17.05
C GLN A 725 -30.29 60.27 -16.99
N PRO A 726 -31.36 60.60 -16.22
CA PRO A 726 -32.26 59.77 -15.36
C PRO A 726 -33.78 60.19 -15.35
N GLN A 727 -34.56 59.56 -14.44
CA GLN A 727 -35.80 60.03 -13.72
C GLN A 727 -37.22 60.10 -14.39
N SER A 728 -38.12 59.22 -13.88
CA SER A 728 -39.45 59.50 -13.23
C SER A 728 -40.62 60.19 -14.01
N PRO A 729 -41.93 60.15 -13.57
CA PRO A 729 -42.45 59.85 -12.21
C PRO A 729 -43.81 59.06 -12.04
N ASP A 730 -44.15 58.85 -10.75
CA ASP A 730 -45.49 58.78 -10.09
C ASP A 730 -46.45 57.55 -10.13
N SER A 731 -47.33 57.52 -9.10
CA SER A 731 -48.04 56.36 -8.51
C SER A 731 -49.59 56.49 -8.50
N PRO A 732 -50.34 55.55 -7.88
CA PRO A 732 -50.83 55.77 -6.50
C PRO A 732 -50.92 54.51 -5.58
N THR A 733 -51.31 54.72 -4.31
CA THR A 733 -51.53 53.73 -3.20
C THR A 733 -52.69 54.22 -2.30
N PRO A 734 -53.08 53.70 -1.08
CA PRO A 734 -52.41 52.94 0.01
C PRO A 734 -52.97 51.48 0.16
N SER A 735 -52.79 50.64 1.20
CA SER A 735 -52.29 50.71 2.61
C SER A 735 -51.49 49.44 2.98
N GLN A 736 -50.74 49.24 4.09
CA GLN A 736 -50.60 49.82 5.45
C GLN A 736 -51.55 49.31 6.56
N PRO A 737 -51.11 49.30 7.85
CA PRO A 737 -49.76 49.58 8.44
C PRO A 737 -48.91 48.27 8.55
N SER A 738 -47.82 48.02 9.34
CA SER A 738 -46.87 48.71 10.26
C SER A 738 -45.64 47.75 10.42
N GLY A 739 -44.45 48.05 11.01
CA GLY A 739 -43.89 49.23 11.66
C GLY A 739 -43.33 48.92 13.08
N GLY A 740 -42.06 49.14 13.46
CA GLY A 740 -40.85 49.43 12.66
C GLY A 740 -39.66 50.08 13.45
N LEU A 741 -38.42 49.85 12.97
CA LEU A 741 -37.17 50.62 13.22
C LEU A 741 -36.55 50.53 14.65
N ALA A 742 -35.25 50.84 14.90
CA ALA A 742 -34.17 51.40 14.05
C ALA A 742 -32.77 50.86 14.44
N SER A 743 -31.73 51.21 13.67
CA SER A 743 -30.31 50.93 13.95
C SER A 743 -29.48 52.23 14.03
N THR A 744 -28.49 52.30 14.93
CA THR A 744 -27.19 52.99 14.82
C THR A 744 -26.39 52.80 16.12
N GLY A 745 -25.06 52.91 16.09
CA GLY A 745 -24.20 52.55 17.23
C GLY A 745 -23.22 53.64 17.68
N ALA A 746 -22.68 53.47 18.89
CA ALA A 746 -21.49 54.11 19.43
C ALA A 746 -20.89 53.20 20.51
N GLY A 747 -19.57 53.16 20.67
CA GLY A 747 -18.89 52.25 21.62
C GLY A 747 -18.13 52.98 22.73
N LEU A 748 -17.85 52.27 23.84
CA LEU A 748 -16.81 52.54 24.85
C LEU A 748 -16.83 51.44 25.94
N GLY A 749 -15.67 51.13 26.56
CA GLY A 749 -15.64 50.64 27.96
C GLY A 749 -15.39 49.15 28.26
N LEU A 750 -14.14 48.69 28.08
CA LEU A 750 -13.31 47.91 29.03
C LEU A 750 -13.88 46.73 29.88
N LEU A 751 -13.13 45.61 29.82
CA LEU A 751 -12.81 44.63 30.90
C LEU A 751 -13.92 43.69 31.46
N GLY A 752 -13.65 42.37 31.45
CA GLY A 752 -14.34 41.44 32.37
C GLY A 752 -14.36 39.94 32.03
N VAL A 753 -13.20 39.26 32.01
CA VAL A 753 -12.97 37.80 32.25
C VAL A 753 -14.12 36.81 31.96
N GLY A 754 -13.95 35.94 30.96
CA GLY A 754 -14.78 34.75 30.71
C GLY A 754 -13.95 33.55 30.26
N LEU A 755 -14.31 32.34 30.73
CA LEU A 755 -13.55 31.10 30.57
C LEU A 755 -13.30 30.70 29.10
N THR A 756 -12.07 30.27 28.80
CA THR A 756 -11.77 29.45 27.62
C THR A 756 -12.24 28.01 27.87
N VAL A 757 -13.25 27.55 27.14
CA VAL A 757 -13.58 26.13 27.01
C VAL A 757 -12.74 25.53 25.88
N LEU A 758 -12.24 24.30 26.07
CA LEU A 758 -11.35 23.62 25.13
C LEU A 758 -12.16 23.04 23.96
N VAL A 759 -11.75 23.37 22.73
CA VAL A 759 -12.16 22.62 21.53
C VAL A 759 -11.12 21.52 21.30
N ALA A 760 -11.42 20.32 21.79
CA ALA A 760 -10.65 19.11 21.53
C ALA A 760 -11.28 18.34 20.37
N GLY A 761 -10.46 17.90 19.41
CA GLY A 761 -10.90 17.29 18.15
C GLY A 761 -9.88 17.58 17.04
N ALA A 762 -10.02 18.73 16.38
CA ALA A 762 -9.20 19.15 15.22
C ALA A 762 -7.69 19.40 15.46
N ILE A 763 -7.13 19.04 16.63
CA ILE A 763 -5.73 19.30 16.99
C ILE A 763 -4.81 18.07 16.83
N ALA A 764 -5.37 16.87 16.63
CA ALA A 764 -4.59 15.66 16.32
C ALA A 764 -3.63 15.87 15.12
N LEU A 765 -4.10 16.54 14.06
CA LEU A 765 -3.34 16.84 12.84
C LEU A 765 -2.24 17.91 13.00
N ARG A 766 -2.16 18.66 14.11
CA ARG A 766 -1.16 19.74 14.30
C ARG A 766 -0.08 19.46 15.34
N LEU A 767 -0.12 18.35 16.08
CA LEU A 767 0.90 18.02 17.10
C LEU A 767 1.84 16.84 16.75
N ARG A 768 1.59 16.06 15.69
CA ARG A 768 2.58 15.08 15.17
C ARG A 768 3.62 15.65 14.19
N ARG A 769 3.45 16.87 13.65
CA ARG A 769 4.39 17.51 12.69
C ARG A 769 5.59 18.25 13.31
N ARG A 770 6.03 17.86 14.52
CA ARG A 770 7.28 18.35 15.16
C ARG A 770 7.96 17.29 16.03
N ALA A 771 8.34 16.19 15.40
CA ALA A 771 9.47 15.34 15.77
C ALA A 771 10.24 15.03 14.48
#